data_AF-A0A960VSS0-F1
#
_entry.id   AF-A0A960VSS0-F1
#
_cell.length_a   1.000
_cell.length_b   1.000
_cell.length_c   1.000
_cell.angle_alpha   90.00
_cell.angle_beta   90.00
_cell.angle_gamma   90.00
#
_symmetry.space_group_name_H-M   'P 1'
#
loop_
_entity.id
_entity.type
_entity.pdbx_description
1 polymer ?
#
loop_
_entity_poly.entity_id
_entity_poly.type
_entity_poly.pdbx_seq_one_letter_code
_entity_poly.pdbx_strand_id
1 'polypeptide(L)'
;MFNTQFTGVTARLSRFLPLAALALLASCSGGTNLDLQSQRPEIELRVAGSSGLAARDLRLELWQEGEQWSLSLTNPQCLDGESLLVELHFDPAWQVGKASQLADSGFINLLVGDKPGVLALGMIMPEGDSVPQGELLSATLVPSGLEARSASAVPKGDSGLVADLVSDESGVDSLKLNWSYANRADYDQNSEANIADLTPLALRLGQSTTDGEMDEFDSVLDGDGNTEVNLADITPLGINFLNTVSGYRVYMADGPDPQTASSELLQEVQFAESTMEPNTRRVFSMDIALAALVPGRFLYVRPFDSASGEEGNPSNAVEYAALTLVKYRVPPSGEQVISTDLVAAPALVALPAVPALSQSGAPVVVYTTLGGAGSPLLMSYFGEAGWTTQDIGDGGNYANPHLLLLPAEGGNPPEMLVIAYSIEGLKVVERRYALADWSLLGSQDVGTGNGAPTMVSVDMDSSGNLGVAHAYAGAGASVQYSSRDAEGSWNTIPVYGGSDTVGGLSFRFDPGGADPWLIFTHGTIDTSSTLLLDFVMEQGRLSSGSWNVSELPDPDNPLVVDLGFRADNTPQLAITSARDYTISIPTLDPVTLSLLVDVDSLEYNGTSWVSQRAYESTFGVSLGGGFPPSKLVLTLNLASEVMWAKPDELLYNQVGGSVDVNISTQQPEDGSLDTDSQYMKRGATNFYTNSGYYSGSSGRGHSWSSAGGGNPSCAFLRTSSISVSDLLSGEFNAAGELAYWRP
;
A
#
# COMPACT_ATOMS: atom_id res chain seq x y z
N MET A 1 25.53 -13.45 -96.51
CA MET A 1 25.70 -12.10 -97.10
C MET A 1 24.36 -11.37 -97.07
N PHE A 2 24.15 -10.53 -96.06
CA PHE A 2 23.37 -9.30 -96.12
C PHE A 2 24.01 -8.38 -95.08
N ASN A 3 24.26 -7.12 -95.45
CA ASN A 3 24.99 -6.17 -94.63
C ASN A 3 24.06 -5.00 -94.27
N THR A 4 23.73 -4.86 -92.99
CA THR A 4 23.00 -3.72 -92.43
C THR A 4 23.53 -3.47 -91.03
N GLN A 5 24.17 -2.32 -90.83
CA GLN A 5 24.59 -1.87 -89.50
C GLN A 5 23.37 -1.50 -88.67
N PHE A 6 23.28 -2.05 -87.46
CA PHE A 6 22.38 -1.59 -86.40
C PHE A 6 23.19 -1.43 -85.12
N THR A 7 23.18 -0.22 -84.56
CA THR A 7 23.66 0.08 -83.22
C THR A 7 22.55 -0.22 -82.22
N GLY A 8 22.86 -0.99 -81.17
CA GLY A 8 21.90 -1.46 -80.16
C GLY A 8 21.30 -2.83 -80.49
N VAL A 9 21.75 -3.86 -79.78
CA VAL A 9 21.18 -5.22 -79.84
C VAL A 9 20.61 -5.57 -78.48
N THR A 10 19.27 -5.65 -78.39
CA THR A 10 18.57 -6.19 -77.22
C THR A 10 18.40 -7.69 -77.38
N ALA A 11 18.97 -8.49 -76.48
CA ALA A 11 18.79 -9.93 -76.43
C ALA A 11 17.82 -10.30 -75.30
N ARG A 12 16.54 -10.54 -75.62
CA ARG A 12 15.53 -10.95 -74.63
C ARG A 12 15.30 -12.47 -74.70
N LEU A 13 15.79 -13.19 -73.68
CA LEU A 13 15.66 -14.65 -73.58
C LEU A 13 14.24 -15.06 -73.16
N SER A 14 13.34 -15.19 -74.14
CA SER A 14 12.00 -15.75 -73.93
C SER A 14 11.55 -16.57 -75.15
N ARG A 15 11.64 -17.91 -75.07
CA ARG A 15 10.83 -18.83 -75.93
C ARG A 15 10.85 -20.30 -75.50
N PHE A 16 9.69 -20.92 -75.70
CA PHE A 16 9.38 -22.35 -75.52
C PHE A 16 9.70 -23.19 -76.77
N LEU A 17 9.80 -24.52 -76.56
CA LEU A 17 9.23 -25.67 -77.32
C LEU A 17 10.21 -26.88 -77.33
N PRO A 18 9.75 -28.14 -77.53
CA PRO A 18 8.51 -28.77 -77.06
C PRO A 18 8.71 -30.22 -76.53
N LEU A 19 7.72 -30.78 -75.83
CA LEU A 19 7.39 -32.22 -75.95
C LEU A 19 5.91 -32.49 -75.59
N ALA A 20 5.35 -33.56 -76.13
CA ALA A 20 3.94 -33.62 -76.50
C ALA A 20 3.07 -34.58 -75.68
N ALA A 21 1.77 -34.29 -75.71
CA ALA A 21 0.65 -35.22 -75.59
C ALA A 21 0.59 -36.14 -74.35
N LEU A 22 -0.04 -35.66 -73.28
CA LEU A 22 -0.94 -36.49 -72.47
C LEU A 22 -2.05 -35.63 -71.83
N ALA A 23 -3.30 -36.07 -71.98
CA ALA A 23 -4.47 -35.50 -71.31
C ALA A 23 -5.47 -36.61 -70.98
N LEU A 24 -6.20 -36.44 -69.87
CA LEU A 24 -7.05 -37.43 -69.17
C LEU A 24 -6.24 -38.58 -68.51
N LEU A 25 -6.49 -38.96 -67.26
CA LEU A 25 -7.68 -38.75 -66.41
C LEU A 25 -7.40 -37.95 -65.12
N ALA A 26 -8.44 -37.27 -64.61
CA ALA A 26 -8.44 -36.58 -63.32
C ALA A 26 -9.76 -36.80 -62.57
N SER A 27 -9.67 -36.90 -61.24
CA SER A 27 -10.76 -36.82 -60.23
C SER A 27 -10.17 -37.16 -58.85
N CYS A 28 -10.37 -36.47 -57.73
CA CYS A 28 -10.92 -35.16 -57.33
C CYS A 28 -10.22 -34.83 -55.98
N SER A 29 -10.09 -33.62 -55.44
CA SER A 29 -10.48 -32.22 -55.73
C SER A 29 -9.53 -31.35 -54.87
N GLY A 30 -9.53 -30.01 -54.79
CA GLY A 30 -10.26 -28.90 -55.42
C GLY A 30 -9.74 -27.60 -54.76
N GLY A 31 -9.35 -26.60 -55.55
CA GLY A 31 -9.17 -25.22 -55.06
C GLY A 31 -7.81 -24.78 -54.48
N THR A 32 -6.74 -24.80 -55.28
CA THR A 32 -5.84 -23.62 -55.52
C THR A 32 -4.68 -24.02 -56.44
N ASN A 33 -4.46 -23.27 -57.52
CA ASN A 33 -3.26 -23.42 -58.34
C ASN A 33 -2.13 -22.58 -57.72
N LEU A 34 -1.13 -23.24 -57.14
CA LEU A 34 0.13 -22.60 -56.80
C LEU A 34 0.91 -22.38 -58.11
N ASP A 35 0.95 -21.15 -58.60
CA ASP A 35 1.66 -20.82 -59.84
C ASP A 35 3.17 -20.74 -59.61
N LEU A 36 3.82 -21.90 -59.68
CA LEU A 36 5.28 -22.06 -59.55
C LEU A 36 6.06 -21.44 -60.73
N GLN A 37 5.44 -20.71 -61.67
CA GLN A 37 6.15 -20.01 -62.74
C GLN A 37 6.61 -18.60 -62.35
N SER A 38 6.15 -18.02 -61.23
CA SER A 38 6.41 -16.61 -60.88
C SER A 38 7.75 -16.33 -60.18
N GLN A 39 8.66 -17.31 -60.04
CA GLN A 39 9.92 -17.17 -59.26
C GLN A 39 11.21 -17.32 -60.09
N ARG A 40 11.17 -17.02 -61.39
CA ARG A 40 12.37 -16.89 -62.21
C ARG A 40 12.64 -15.40 -62.46
N PRO A 41 13.84 -14.87 -62.15
CA PRO A 41 14.16 -13.50 -62.54
C PRO A 41 14.15 -13.40 -64.08
N GLU A 42 13.35 -12.49 -64.64
CA GLU A 42 13.59 -12.03 -66.02
C GLU A 42 14.92 -11.26 -66.03
N ILE A 43 15.80 -11.54 -66.99
CA ILE A 43 17.10 -10.87 -67.12
C ILE A 43 17.27 -10.32 -68.54
N GLU A 44 17.61 -9.04 -68.65
CA GLU A 44 17.97 -8.36 -69.90
C GLU A 44 19.44 -7.91 -69.84
N LEU A 45 20.25 -8.44 -70.76
CA LEU A 45 21.65 -8.04 -70.95
C LEU A 45 21.72 -6.85 -71.92
N ARG A 46 22.26 -5.72 -71.46
CA ARG A 46 22.55 -4.54 -72.30
C ARG A 46 24.05 -4.28 -72.34
N VAL A 47 24.58 -4.07 -73.55
CA VAL A 47 25.98 -3.69 -73.77
C VAL A 47 26.00 -2.29 -74.36
N ALA A 48 26.76 -1.37 -73.75
CA ALA A 48 26.84 0.00 -74.21
C ALA A 48 27.56 0.11 -75.56
N GLY A 49 27.00 0.91 -76.48
CA GLY A 49 27.43 0.97 -77.88
C GLY A 49 28.84 1.55 -78.13
N SER A 50 29.53 2.04 -77.11
CA SER A 50 30.91 2.54 -77.17
C SER A 50 31.98 1.45 -77.01
N SER A 51 31.60 0.23 -76.63
CA SER A 51 32.54 -0.84 -76.25
C SER A 51 33.22 -1.56 -77.43
N GLY A 52 32.75 -1.35 -78.66
CA GLY A 52 33.15 -2.17 -79.83
C GLY A 52 32.58 -3.60 -79.83
N LEU A 53 31.95 -4.02 -78.73
CA LEU A 53 31.47 -5.37 -78.47
C LEU A 53 29.95 -5.45 -78.66
N ALA A 54 29.46 -6.56 -79.21
CA ALA A 54 28.03 -6.83 -79.27
C ALA A 54 27.63 -7.84 -78.19
N ALA A 55 26.38 -7.76 -77.71
CA ALA A 55 25.85 -8.68 -76.69
C ALA A 55 25.93 -10.17 -77.06
N ARG A 56 26.05 -10.49 -78.37
CA ARG A 56 26.24 -11.87 -78.88
C ARG A 56 27.65 -12.44 -78.62
N ASP A 57 28.62 -11.57 -78.33
CA ASP A 57 30.02 -11.92 -78.17
C ASP A 57 30.32 -12.32 -76.70
N LEU A 58 29.32 -12.20 -75.81
CA LEU A 58 29.33 -12.63 -74.40
C LEU A 58 28.40 -13.83 -74.17
N ARG A 59 28.71 -14.67 -73.18
CA ARG A 59 27.87 -15.78 -72.73
C ARG A 59 27.34 -15.48 -71.33
N LEU A 60 26.02 -15.41 -71.18
CA LEU A 60 25.34 -15.30 -69.90
C LEU A 60 24.78 -16.67 -69.50
N GLU A 61 25.11 -17.15 -68.31
CA GLU A 61 24.57 -18.37 -67.72
C GLU A 61 23.81 -18.03 -66.44
N LEU A 62 22.69 -18.71 -66.22
CA LEU A 62 21.83 -18.56 -65.06
C LEU A 62 21.41 -19.96 -64.59
N TRP A 63 21.68 -20.29 -63.33
CA TRP A 63 21.26 -21.54 -62.70
C TRP A 63 20.77 -21.29 -61.27
N GLN A 64 20.17 -22.31 -60.66
CA GLN A 64 19.56 -22.22 -59.33
C GLN A 64 20.19 -23.25 -58.39
N GLU A 65 20.62 -22.81 -57.21
CA GLU A 65 21.12 -23.65 -56.12
C GLU A 65 20.29 -23.38 -54.86
N GLY A 66 19.31 -24.25 -54.59
CA GLY A 66 18.32 -24.01 -53.54
C GLY A 66 17.40 -22.83 -53.87
N GLU A 67 17.29 -21.87 -52.96
CA GLU A 67 16.52 -20.63 -53.16
C GLU A 67 17.32 -19.50 -53.85
N GLN A 68 18.62 -19.72 -54.08
CA GLN A 68 19.52 -18.75 -54.68
C GLN A 68 19.65 -18.96 -56.18
N TRP A 69 19.69 -17.86 -56.93
CA TRP A 69 19.99 -17.87 -58.37
C TRP A 69 21.41 -17.37 -58.60
N SER A 70 22.23 -18.19 -59.25
CA SER A 70 23.61 -17.88 -59.60
C SER A 70 23.69 -17.47 -61.07
N LEU A 71 24.35 -16.35 -61.31
CA LEU A 71 24.56 -15.75 -62.62
C LEU A 71 26.06 -15.68 -62.91
N SER A 72 26.46 -16.11 -64.11
CA SER A 72 27.82 -16.00 -64.62
C SER A 72 27.82 -15.29 -65.97
N LEU A 73 28.65 -14.25 -66.11
CA LEU A 73 28.94 -13.60 -67.38
C LEU A 73 30.35 -13.99 -67.82
N THR A 74 30.44 -14.80 -68.87
CA THR A 74 31.69 -15.32 -69.43
C THR A 74 31.98 -14.71 -70.79
N ASN A 75 33.22 -14.30 -71.01
CA ASN A 75 33.75 -13.96 -72.32
C ASN A 75 34.43 -15.19 -72.96
N PRO A 76 33.86 -15.78 -74.04
CA PRO A 76 34.36 -17.00 -74.64
C PRO A 76 35.61 -16.82 -75.52
N GLN A 77 36.01 -15.58 -75.86
CA GLN A 77 37.15 -15.29 -76.75
C GLN A 77 37.99 -14.13 -76.19
N CYS A 78 39.27 -13.99 -76.58
CA CYS A 78 39.99 -12.73 -76.32
C CYS A 78 39.46 -11.69 -77.30
N LEU A 79 39.01 -10.52 -76.81
CA LEU A 79 38.34 -9.51 -77.64
C LEU A 79 39.04 -8.16 -77.54
N ASP A 80 39.52 -7.65 -78.66
CA ASP A 80 40.20 -6.35 -78.76
C ASP A 80 39.19 -5.20 -78.49
N GLY A 81 39.48 -4.33 -77.52
CA GLY A 81 38.60 -3.21 -77.18
C GLY A 81 39.11 -2.37 -76.01
N GLU A 82 38.76 -1.08 -75.98
CA GLU A 82 39.26 -0.13 -74.98
C GLU A 82 38.38 -0.07 -73.71
N SER A 83 37.12 -0.46 -73.80
CA SER A 83 36.20 -0.49 -72.65
C SER A 83 35.05 -1.48 -72.85
N LEU A 84 34.55 -2.03 -71.76
CA LEU A 84 33.34 -2.86 -71.72
C LEU A 84 32.42 -2.31 -70.63
N LEU A 85 31.20 -1.91 -71.00
CA LEU A 85 30.14 -1.56 -70.06
C LEU A 85 28.92 -2.45 -70.33
N VAL A 86 28.57 -3.22 -69.32
CA VAL A 86 27.45 -4.17 -69.32
C VAL A 86 26.48 -3.78 -68.20
N GLU A 87 25.20 -3.71 -68.53
CA GLU A 87 24.12 -3.63 -67.55
C GLU A 87 23.29 -4.91 -67.62
N LEU A 88 23.14 -5.57 -66.47
CA LEU A 88 22.21 -6.66 -66.25
C LEU A 88 20.99 -6.07 -65.56
N HIS A 89 19.90 -5.91 -66.30
CA HIS A 89 18.61 -5.53 -65.75
C HIS A 89 17.89 -6.82 -65.34
N PHE A 90 17.36 -6.87 -64.13
CA PHE A 90 16.59 -8.00 -63.60
C PHE A 90 15.34 -7.52 -62.87
N ASP A 91 14.47 -8.42 -62.46
CA ASP A 91 13.24 -8.07 -61.74
C ASP A 91 13.57 -7.39 -60.37
N PRO A 92 13.05 -6.18 -60.07
CA PRO A 92 13.22 -5.51 -58.78
C PRO A 92 12.78 -6.31 -57.54
N ALA A 93 11.99 -7.37 -57.72
CA ALA A 93 11.70 -8.37 -56.70
C ALA A 93 12.91 -9.24 -56.29
N TRP A 94 14.12 -8.95 -56.81
CA TRP A 94 15.39 -9.56 -56.41
C TRP A 94 16.43 -8.51 -56.00
N GLN A 95 17.38 -8.92 -55.18
CA GLN A 95 18.57 -8.18 -54.76
C GLN A 95 19.85 -8.99 -55.04
N VAL A 96 20.98 -8.29 -55.17
CA VAL A 96 22.30 -8.92 -55.34
C VAL A 96 22.87 -9.27 -53.96
N GLY A 97 22.78 -10.54 -53.56
CA GLY A 97 23.29 -11.00 -52.27
C GLY A 97 24.82 -11.06 -52.20
N LYS A 98 25.47 -11.36 -53.33
CA LYS A 98 26.92 -11.27 -53.49
C LYS A 98 27.28 -11.08 -54.95
N ALA A 99 28.15 -10.12 -55.26
CA ALA A 99 28.83 -10.03 -56.55
C ALA A 99 30.33 -10.28 -56.36
N SER A 100 30.98 -10.89 -57.34
CA SER A 100 32.43 -11.12 -57.32
C SER A 100 32.98 -11.05 -58.74
N GLN A 101 34.03 -10.26 -58.92
CA GLN A 101 34.84 -10.25 -60.13
C GLN A 101 35.88 -11.36 -60.04
N LEU A 102 36.08 -12.06 -61.15
CA LEU A 102 36.96 -13.24 -61.23
C LEU A 102 38.11 -13.08 -62.24
N ALA A 103 38.15 -11.96 -62.96
CA ALA A 103 39.28 -11.56 -63.81
C ALA A 103 40.32 -10.78 -62.99
N ASP A 104 41.47 -11.41 -62.72
CA ASP A 104 42.56 -10.91 -61.84
C ASP A 104 43.44 -9.80 -62.49
N SER A 105 42.87 -9.03 -63.43
CA SER A 105 43.55 -7.94 -64.14
C SER A 105 43.49 -6.64 -63.32
N GLY A 106 44.62 -6.27 -62.71
CA GLY A 106 44.74 -5.23 -61.67
C GLY A 106 44.51 -3.76 -62.06
N PHE A 107 43.52 -3.45 -62.91
CA PHE A 107 43.19 -2.09 -63.36
C PHE A 107 41.69 -1.73 -63.28
N ILE A 108 40.88 -2.50 -62.56
CA ILE A 108 39.42 -2.37 -62.59
C ILE A 108 38.89 -1.60 -61.37
N ASN A 109 38.17 -0.50 -61.63
CA ASN A 109 37.26 0.12 -60.66
C ASN A 109 35.85 -0.44 -60.87
N LEU A 110 35.46 -1.43 -60.05
CA LEU A 110 34.09 -1.92 -60.00
C LEU A 110 33.16 -0.85 -59.38
N LEU A 111 32.24 -0.31 -60.17
CA LEU A 111 31.04 0.33 -59.63
C LEU A 111 29.86 -0.64 -59.77
N VAL A 112 29.80 -1.63 -58.86
CA VAL A 112 28.58 -2.42 -58.66
C VAL A 112 27.57 -1.52 -57.97
N GLY A 113 26.69 -0.91 -58.76
CA GLY A 113 25.47 -0.28 -58.24
C GLY A 113 24.49 -1.37 -57.83
N ASP A 114 24.04 -1.34 -56.57
CA ASP A 114 23.20 -2.33 -55.90
C ASP A 114 21.70 -1.96 -55.93
N LYS A 115 21.25 -1.31 -57.00
CA LYS A 115 19.84 -0.92 -57.13
C LYS A 115 18.99 -2.17 -57.39
N PRO A 116 17.83 -2.33 -56.71
CA PRO A 116 16.88 -3.39 -57.04
C PRO A 116 16.58 -3.40 -58.55
N GLY A 117 16.85 -4.54 -59.19
CA GLY A 117 16.66 -4.75 -60.62
C GLY A 117 17.76 -4.27 -61.57
N VAL A 118 18.90 -3.73 -61.11
CA VAL A 118 20.04 -3.38 -62.01
C VAL A 118 21.39 -3.70 -61.38
N LEU A 119 22.21 -4.50 -62.08
CA LEU A 119 23.60 -4.78 -61.77
C LEU A 119 24.49 -4.31 -62.94
N ALA A 120 25.37 -3.34 -62.69
CA ALA A 120 26.28 -2.81 -63.71
C ALA A 120 27.71 -3.36 -63.53
N LEU A 121 28.36 -3.67 -64.65
CA LEU A 121 29.78 -4.03 -64.74
C LEU A 121 30.46 -3.09 -65.73
N GLY A 122 31.37 -2.26 -65.23
CA GLY A 122 32.25 -1.42 -66.03
C GLY A 122 33.70 -1.92 -65.98
N MET A 123 34.33 -2.05 -67.14
CA MET A 123 35.76 -2.31 -67.31
C MET A 123 36.34 -1.27 -68.27
N ILE A 124 37.42 -0.62 -67.86
CA ILE A 124 38.21 0.30 -68.69
C ILE A 124 39.57 -0.36 -68.87
N MET A 125 40.06 -0.43 -70.12
CA MET A 125 41.33 -1.06 -70.46
C MET A 125 42.29 -0.02 -71.07
N PRO A 126 43.61 -0.19 -70.91
CA PRO A 126 44.59 0.57 -71.66
C PRO A 126 44.42 0.40 -73.18
N GLU A 127 44.79 1.42 -73.95
CA GLU A 127 44.79 1.38 -75.42
C GLU A 127 45.71 0.25 -75.91
N GLY A 128 45.12 -0.76 -76.56
CA GLY A 128 45.83 -1.93 -77.10
C GLY A 128 45.74 -3.22 -76.28
N ASP A 129 45.11 -3.21 -75.10
CA ASP A 129 44.76 -4.42 -74.36
C ASP A 129 43.44 -5.05 -74.88
N SER A 130 43.16 -6.28 -74.44
CA SER A 130 41.96 -7.05 -74.84
C SER A 130 41.21 -7.58 -73.62
N VAL A 131 39.88 -7.70 -73.71
CA VAL A 131 39.08 -8.31 -72.64
C VAL A 131 39.55 -9.77 -72.45
N PRO A 132 39.95 -10.18 -71.23
CA PRO A 132 40.43 -11.53 -70.99
C PRO A 132 39.34 -12.57 -71.28
N GLN A 133 39.77 -13.73 -71.78
CA GLN A 133 38.91 -14.90 -71.92
C GLN A 133 38.65 -15.51 -70.54
N GLY A 134 37.39 -15.80 -70.21
CA GLY A 134 37.00 -16.38 -68.93
C GLY A 134 35.77 -15.71 -68.30
N GLU A 135 35.52 -16.02 -67.03
CA GLU A 135 34.41 -15.46 -66.26
C GLU A 135 34.75 -14.02 -65.81
N LEU A 136 33.93 -13.06 -66.24
CA LEU A 136 34.13 -11.64 -65.95
C LEU A 136 33.42 -11.20 -64.65
N LEU A 137 32.27 -11.79 -64.39
CA LEU A 137 31.40 -11.49 -63.26
C LEU A 137 30.63 -12.75 -62.83
N SER A 138 30.65 -13.03 -61.54
CA SER A 138 29.75 -13.98 -60.88
C SER A 138 28.88 -13.22 -59.88
N ALA A 139 27.58 -13.50 -59.85
CA ALA A 139 26.65 -12.86 -58.93
C ALA A 139 25.58 -13.84 -58.42
N THR A 140 25.26 -13.77 -57.12
CA THR A 140 24.14 -14.47 -56.49
C THR A 140 22.98 -13.50 -56.31
N LEU A 141 21.84 -13.81 -56.91
CA LEU A 141 20.57 -13.11 -56.72
C LEU A 141 19.73 -13.84 -55.65
N VAL A 142 19.15 -13.05 -54.75
CA VAL A 142 18.22 -13.49 -53.68
C VAL A 142 16.92 -12.67 -53.75
N PRO A 143 15.76 -13.21 -53.35
CA PRO A 143 14.50 -12.47 -53.39
C PRO A 143 14.52 -11.22 -52.48
N SER A 144 14.02 -10.09 -52.98
CA SER A 144 13.74 -8.87 -52.23
C SER A 144 12.58 -9.10 -51.25
N GLY A 145 12.83 -9.73 -50.11
CA GLY A 145 11.76 -10.02 -49.14
C GLY A 145 12.12 -10.94 -47.98
N LEU A 146 13.35 -11.45 -47.93
CA LEU A 146 13.88 -12.21 -46.78
C LEU A 146 15.08 -11.48 -46.16
N GLU A 147 14.89 -10.21 -45.79
CA GLU A 147 15.38 -9.87 -44.45
C GLU A 147 14.65 -10.82 -43.49
N ALA A 148 15.40 -11.57 -42.70
CA ALA A 148 14.80 -12.32 -41.61
C ALA A 148 14.07 -11.28 -40.75
N ARG A 149 12.73 -11.34 -40.70
CA ARG A 149 11.94 -10.50 -39.79
C ARG A 149 12.50 -10.77 -38.40
N SER A 150 13.25 -9.82 -37.85
CA SER A 150 13.86 -9.98 -36.54
C SER A 150 12.71 -10.11 -35.54
N ALA A 151 12.53 -11.33 -35.05
CA ALA A 151 11.33 -11.80 -34.35
C ALA A 151 11.27 -11.32 -32.89
N SER A 152 11.73 -10.10 -32.64
CA SER A 152 11.67 -9.44 -31.34
C SER A 152 11.80 -7.94 -31.58
N ALA A 153 10.68 -7.24 -31.42
CA ALA A 153 10.62 -5.80 -31.30
C ALA A 153 9.75 -5.47 -30.08
N VAL A 154 10.10 -4.44 -29.33
CA VAL A 154 9.22 -3.95 -28.27
C VAL A 154 7.94 -3.38 -28.91
N PRO A 155 6.76 -3.52 -28.28
CA PRO A 155 5.55 -2.84 -28.72
C PRO A 155 5.77 -1.33 -28.94
N LYS A 156 5.53 -0.87 -30.18
CA LYS A 156 5.70 0.51 -30.62
C LYS A 156 4.36 1.14 -30.96
N GLY A 157 4.19 2.43 -30.63
CA GLY A 157 2.90 3.09 -30.71
C GLY A 157 2.05 2.79 -29.47
N ASP A 158 0.73 2.84 -29.63
CA ASP A 158 -0.21 2.68 -28.52
C ASP A 158 -0.29 1.24 -27.99
N SER A 159 0.36 0.26 -28.65
CA SER A 159 0.35 -1.14 -28.21
C SER A 159 1.21 -1.44 -26.98
N GLY A 160 2.20 -0.59 -26.69
CA GLY A 160 3.05 -0.68 -25.50
C GLY A 160 2.79 0.42 -24.46
N LEU A 161 1.76 1.25 -24.66
CA LEU A 161 1.51 2.41 -23.82
C LEU A 161 0.85 1.99 -22.49
N VAL A 162 1.60 2.11 -21.40
CA VAL A 162 1.06 2.07 -20.04
C VAL A 162 0.34 3.41 -19.78
N ALA A 163 -0.99 3.36 -19.64
CA ALA A 163 -1.83 4.55 -19.46
C ALA A 163 -2.30 4.76 -18.01
N ASP A 164 -1.99 3.81 -17.13
CA ASP A 164 -2.50 3.67 -15.76
C ASP A 164 -1.39 3.66 -14.70
N LEU A 165 -0.21 4.23 -15.00
CA LEU A 165 0.84 4.39 -13.98
C LEU A 165 0.33 5.32 -12.88
N VAL A 166 0.33 4.82 -11.65
CA VAL A 166 -0.05 5.56 -10.44
C VAL A 166 1.02 5.41 -9.35
N SER A 167 1.14 6.43 -8.49
CA SER A 167 1.97 6.38 -7.29
C SER A 167 1.11 6.30 -6.02
N ASP A 168 1.58 5.51 -5.07
CA ASP A 168 1.06 5.36 -3.73
C ASP A 168 2.13 5.82 -2.73
N GLU A 169 1.80 6.86 -1.98
CA GLU A 169 2.66 7.54 -1.01
C GLU A 169 2.51 6.99 0.42
N SER A 170 1.80 5.88 0.62
CA SER A 170 1.62 5.25 1.94
C SER A 170 2.91 4.65 2.54
N GLY A 171 3.97 4.52 1.75
CA GLY A 171 5.28 4.04 2.18
C GLY A 171 6.07 5.07 2.99
N VAL A 172 6.57 4.64 4.16
CA VAL A 172 7.25 5.50 5.14
C VAL A 172 8.59 6.07 4.64
N ASP A 173 9.38 5.24 3.94
CA ASP A 173 10.69 5.60 3.38
C ASP A 173 10.77 5.28 1.86
N SER A 174 9.64 4.93 1.22
CA SER A 174 9.55 4.60 -0.20
C SER A 174 8.26 5.09 -0.86
N LEU A 175 8.36 5.50 -2.12
CA LEU A 175 7.22 5.73 -3.00
C LEU A 175 6.91 4.43 -3.75
N LYS A 176 5.66 3.96 -3.72
CA LYS A 176 5.26 2.75 -4.43
C LYS A 176 4.62 3.11 -5.77
N LEU A 177 5.20 2.65 -6.87
CA LEU A 177 4.59 2.75 -8.21
C LEU A 177 3.82 1.48 -8.55
N ASN A 178 2.64 1.61 -9.15
CA ASN A 178 1.84 0.49 -9.64
C ASN A 178 1.38 0.79 -11.08
N TRP A 179 1.39 -0.21 -11.96
CA TRP A 179 0.90 -0.09 -13.34
C TRP A 179 0.52 -1.46 -13.92
N SER A 180 -0.34 -1.46 -14.94
CA SER A 180 -0.69 -2.68 -15.67
C SER A 180 0.34 -3.10 -16.70
N TYR A 181 0.35 -4.39 -17.01
CA TYR A 181 1.02 -4.92 -18.19
C TYR A 181 0.40 -4.36 -19.49
N ALA A 182 1.26 -4.02 -20.45
CA ALA A 182 0.91 -3.44 -21.73
C ALA A 182 1.75 -4.07 -22.85
N ASN A 183 1.18 -5.09 -23.51
CA ASN A 183 1.62 -5.62 -24.80
C ASN A 183 0.36 -6.02 -25.57
N ARG A 184 -0.15 -5.11 -26.39
CA ARG A 184 -1.44 -5.29 -27.06
C ARG A 184 -1.38 -6.50 -28.01
N ALA A 185 -2.21 -7.50 -27.71
CA ALA A 185 -2.30 -8.84 -28.30
C ALA A 185 -1.37 -9.95 -27.74
N ASP A 186 -0.68 -9.71 -26.63
CA ASP A 186 -0.31 -10.78 -25.69
C ASP A 186 -1.52 -11.04 -24.78
N TYR A 187 -2.42 -11.89 -25.26
CA TYR A 187 -3.74 -12.19 -24.69
C TYR A 187 -3.69 -13.23 -23.57
N ASP A 188 -2.67 -14.10 -23.53
CA ASP A 188 -2.42 -14.95 -22.36
C ASP A 188 -1.47 -14.31 -21.32
N GLN A 189 -0.94 -13.12 -21.64
CA GLN A 189 -0.07 -12.29 -20.81
C GLN A 189 1.20 -13.04 -20.37
N ASN A 190 1.87 -13.69 -21.34
CA ASN A 190 3.07 -14.50 -21.15
C ASN A 190 4.42 -13.76 -21.37
N SER A 191 4.39 -12.51 -21.85
CA SER A 191 5.49 -11.64 -22.32
C SER A 191 5.74 -11.59 -23.83
N GLU A 192 5.10 -12.43 -24.65
CA GLU A 192 5.28 -12.53 -26.11
C GLU A 192 3.93 -12.72 -26.84
N ALA A 193 3.57 -11.77 -27.71
CA ALA A 193 2.38 -11.89 -28.56
C ALA A 193 2.62 -12.86 -29.73
N ASN A 194 2.08 -14.08 -29.64
CA ASN A 194 2.33 -15.18 -30.57
C ASN A 194 1.05 -15.96 -30.96
N ILE A 195 1.18 -17.20 -31.45
CA ILE A 195 0.01 -17.97 -31.92
C ILE A 195 -0.83 -18.57 -30.78
N ALA A 196 -0.25 -18.69 -29.57
CA ALA A 196 -0.93 -19.20 -28.38
C ALA A 196 -2.09 -18.31 -27.94
N ASP A 197 -1.96 -16.99 -28.14
CA ASP A 197 -2.91 -15.93 -27.81
C ASP A 197 -4.29 -16.05 -28.48
N LEU A 198 -4.38 -16.82 -29.58
CA LEU A 198 -5.68 -17.20 -30.15
C LEU A 198 -6.50 -18.09 -29.21
N THR A 199 -5.89 -18.73 -28.22
CA THR A 199 -6.57 -19.64 -27.28
C THR A 199 -7.48 -18.90 -26.30
N PRO A 200 -6.99 -17.94 -25.47
CA PRO A 200 -7.88 -17.15 -24.61
C PRO A 200 -8.91 -16.35 -25.42
N LEU A 201 -8.51 -15.77 -26.56
CA LEU A 201 -9.42 -15.07 -27.47
C LEU A 201 -10.58 -15.96 -27.95
N ALA A 202 -10.28 -17.19 -28.40
CA ALA A 202 -11.31 -18.13 -28.86
C ALA A 202 -12.21 -18.67 -27.73
N LEU A 203 -11.72 -18.71 -26.48
CA LEU A 203 -12.52 -19.12 -25.32
C LEU A 203 -13.57 -18.08 -24.91
N ARG A 204 -13.33 -16.80 -25.24
CA ARG A 204 -14.12 -15.63 -24.81
C ARG A 204 -14.85 -14.92 -25.96
N LEU A 205 -14.76 -15.47 -27.18
CA LEU A 205 -15.33 -14.90 -28.40
C LEU A 205 -16.85 -14.64 -28.28
N GLY A 206 -17.25 -13.39 -28.49
CA GLY A 206 -18.64 -12.89 -28.41
C GLY A 206 -19.04 -12.30 -27.06
N GLN A 207 -18.09 -12.13 -26.12
CA GLN A 207 -18.32 -11.40 -24.86
C GLN A 207 -18.09 -9.89 -25.03
N SER A 208 -18.73 -9.06 -24.21
CA SER A 208 -18.66 -7.60 -24.34
C SER A 208 -18.13 -6.90 -23.09
N THR A 209 -17.05 -6.14 -23.31
CA THR A 209 -16.70 -4.81 -22.79
C THR A 209 -17.55 -4.11 -21.72
N THR A 210 -18.88 -4.22 -21.82
CA THR A 210 -19.86 -3.26 -21.27
C THR A 210 -21.10 -3.87 -20.62
N ASP A 211 -21.20 -5.20 -20.52
CA ASP A 211 -22.36 -5.86 -19.90
C ASP A 211 -22.45 -5.66 -18.37
N GLY A 212 -21.38 -5.16 -17.75
CA GLY A 212 -21.27 -4.92 -16.31
C GLY A 212 -20.78 -6.14 -15.51
N GLU A 213 -20.48 -7.26 -16.18
CA GLU A 213 -19.89 -8.46 -15.57
C GLU A 213 -18.37 -8.59 -15.86
N MET A 214 -17.80 -7.68 -16.67
CA MET A 214 -16.37 -7.58 -16.99
C MET A 214 -15.42 -7.99 -15.86
N ASP A 215 -14.71 -9.09 -16.07
CA ASP A 215 -13.41 -9.28 -15.44
C ASP A 215 -12.35 -8.41 -16.15
N GLU A 216 -11.26 -8.08 -15.45
CA GLU A 216 -10.20 -7.25 -16.03
C GLU A 216 -9.49 -7.93 -17.22
N PHE A 217 -9.67 -9.25 -17.38
CA PHE A 217 -9.04 -10.07 -18.39
C PHE A 217 -9.71 -9.91 -19.76
N ASP A 218 -11.03 -9.84 -19.85
CA ASP A 218 -11.73 -9.58 -21.13
C ASP A 218 -11.33 -8.22 -21.74
N SER A 219 -10.97 -7.23 -20.91
CA SER A 219 -10.40 -5.95 -21.35
C SER A 219 -8.98 -6.05 -21.95
N VAL A 220 -8.29 -7.18 -21.74
CA VAL A 220 -7.03 -7.50 -22.40
C VAL A 220 -7.31 -8.15 -23.76
N LEU A 221 -8.40 -8.90 -23.89
CA LEU A 221 -8.80 -9.62 -25.11
C LEU A 221 -9.45 -8.73 -26.17
N ASP A 222 -10.14 -7.65 -25.75
CA ASP A 222 -10.60 -6.53 -26.58
C ASP A 222 -9.40 -5.71 -27.10
N GLY A 223 -8.61 -6.36 -27.94
CA GLY A 223 -7.38 -5.82 -28.49
C GLY A 223 -7.60 -4.79 -29.57
N ASP A 224 -8.76 -4.68 -30.23
CA ASP A 224 -9.05 -3.54 -31.11
C ASP A 224 -9.67 -2.34 -30.37
N GLY A 225 -10.24 -2.56 -29.18
CA GLY A 225 -10.83 -1.55 -28.31
C GLY A 225 -12.27 -1.18 -28.69
N ASN A 226 -12.99 -2.09 -29.38
CA ASN A 226 -14.37 -1.89 -29.81
C ASN A 226 -15.41 -2.23 -28.74
N THR A 227 -15.00 -2.80 -27.61
CA THR A 227 -15.83 -3.29 -26.49
C THR A 227 -16.57 -4.63 -26.71
N GLU A 228 -16.09 -5.44 -27.65
CA GLU A 228 -16.54 -6.81 -27.92
C GLU A 228 -15.35 -7.68 -28.34
N VAL A 229 -15.12 -8.78 -27.63
CA VAL A 229 -14.10 -9.78 -27.96
C VAL A 229 -14.55 -10.55 -29.21
N ASN A 230 -14.10 -10.15 -30.39
CA ASN A 230 -14.58 -10.67 -31.67
C ASN A 230 -13.41 -11.01 -32.64
N LEU A 231 -13.69 -11.13 -33.95
CA LEU A 231 -12.66 -11.49 -34.94
C LEU A 231 -11.74 -10.32 -35.31
N ALA A 232 -12.10 -9.08 -34.97
CA ALA A 232 -11.29 -7.89 -35.24
C ALA A 232 -10.01 -7.88 -34.41
N ASP A 233 -10.04 -8.43 -33.19
CA ASP A 233 -8.92 -8.58 -32.25
C ASP A 233 -7.74 -9.38 -32.79
N ILE A 234 -7.98 -10.27 -33.76
CA ILE A 234 -6.91 -10.97 -34.50
C ILE A 234 -6.02 -9.96 -35.27
N THR A 235 -6.52 -8.77 -35.59
CA THR A 235 -5.77 -7.72 -36.31
C THR A 235 -4.65 -7.12 -35.45
N PRO A 236 -4.88 -6.65 -34.20
CA PRO A 236 -3.85 -6.37 -33.21
C PRO A 236 -2.78 -7.46 -33.09
N LEU A 237 -3.17 -8.74 -33.07
CA LEU A 237 -2.22 -9.86 -33.01
C LEU A 237 -1.34 -9.93 -34.25
N GLY A 238 -1.93 -9.78 -35.45
CA GLY A 238 -1.16 -9.74 -36.69
C GLY A 238 -0.21 -8.54 -36.81
N ILE A 239 -0.52 -7.42 -36.13
CA ILE A 239 0.32 -6.21 -36.10
C ILE A 239 1.48 -6.34 -35.10
N ASN A 240 1.23 -6.93 -33.92
CA ASN A 240 2.20 -7.06 -32.84
C ASN A 240 2.86 -8.45 -32.76
N PHE A 241 2.72 -9.28 -33.81
CA PHE A 241 3.20 -10.67 -33.80
C PHE A 241 4.72 -10.75 -33.58
N LEU A 242 5.11 -11.51 -32.55
CA LEU A 242 6.49 -11.66 -32.03
C LEU A 242 7.03 -10.38 -31.35
N ASN A 243 6.14 -9.50 -30.88
CA ASN A 243 6.55 -8.43 -29.95
C ASN A 243 6.71 -9.00 -28.54
N THR A 244 7.80 -8.62 -27.88
CA THR A 244 8.20 -9.09 -26.54
C THR A 244 8.31 -7.94 -25.55
N VAL A 245 8.03 -8.23 -24.27
CA VAL A 245 8.26 -7.30 -23.15
C VAL A 245 8.95 -8.05 -22.01
N SER A 246 10.28 -7.93 -21.93
CA SER A 246 11.09 -8.55 -20.88
C SER A 246 10.94 -7.88 -19.50
N GLY A 247 10.37 -6.68 -19.46
CA GLY A 247 10.10 -5.94 -18.24
C GLY A 247 9.86 -4.46 -18.52
N TYR A 248 9.97 -3.64 -17.47
CA TYR A 248 9.84 -2.19 -17.54
C TYR A 248 11.07 -1.49 -16.96
N ARG A 249 11.49 -0.41 -17.60
CA ARG A 249 12.47 0.54 -17.09
C ARG A 249 11.75 1.73 -16.47
N VAL A 250 12.14 2.11 -15.25
CA VAL A 250 11.54 3.22 -14.49
C VAL A 250 12.48 4.41 -14.50
N TYR A 251 11.96 5.57 -14.91
CA TYR A 251 12.74 6.81 -15.10
C TYR A 251 12.23 7.94 -14.24
N MET A 252 13.13 8.89 -13.95
CA MET A 252 12.82 10.21 -13.41
C MET A 252 13.19 11.31 -14.42
N ALA A 253 12.25 12.20 -14.71
CA ALA A 253 12.34 13.25 -15.73
C ALA A 253 12.25 14.67 -15.14
N ASP A 254 12.88 15.65 -15.79
CA ASP A 254 12.80 17.08 -15.44
C ASP A 254 11.55 17.83 -15.96
N GLY A 255 10.62 17.12 -16.60
CA GLY A 255 9.35 17.69 -17.07
C GLY A 255 8.27 16.63 -17.32
N PRO A 256 7.01 17.04 -17.51
CA PRO A 256 5.86 16.14 -17.61
C PRO A 256 5.74 15.40 -18.95
N ASP A 257 6.56 15.75 -19.95
CA ASP A 257 6.63 15.06 -21.24
C ASP A 257 7.85 14.12 -21.28
N PRO A 258 7.67 12.81 -21.05
CA PRO A 258 8.76 11.83 -21.02
C PRO A 258 9.38 11.51 -22.39
N GLN A 259 8.88 12.11 -23.49
CA GLN A 259 9.52 12.03 -24.81
C GLN A 259 10.55 13.14 -25.03
N THR A 260 10.41 14.30 -24.37
CA THR A 260 11.31 15.46 -24.56
C THR A 260 12.12 15.84 -23.32
N ALA A 261 11.68 15.43 -22.11
CA ALA A 261 12.37 15.69 -20.85
C ALA A 261 13.69 14.91 -20.70
N SER A 262 14.68 15.54 -20.06
CA SER A 262 15.91 14.86 -19.66
C SER A 262 15.59 13.85 -18.58
N SER A 263 15.94 12.58 -18.82
CA SER A 263 15.52 11.44 -18.01
C SER A 263 16.68 10.62 -17.48
N GLU A 264 16.58 10.18 -16.23
CA GLU A 264 17.52 9.30 -15.54
C GLU A 264 16.86 7.94 -15.26
N LEU A 265 17.54 6.84 -15.58
CA LEU A 265 17.07 5.49 -15.27
C LEU A 265 17.28 5.20 -13.77
N LEU A 266 16.20 4.94 -13.05
CA LEU A 266 16.24 4.56 -11.63
C LEU A 266 16.44 3.05 -11.45
N GLN A 267 15.63 2.23 -12.12
CA GLN A 267 15.64 0.77 -11.97
C GLN A 267 15.02 0.07 -13.18
N GLU A 268 15.39 -1.20 -13.40
CA GLU A 268 14.67 -2.13 -14.27
C GLU A 268 13.86 -3.11 -13.39
N VAL A 269 12.59 -3.33 -13.74
CA VAL A 269 11.68 -4.31 -13.12
C VAL A 269 11.43 -5.41 -14.14
N GLN A 270 11.89 -6.62 -13.85
CA GLN A 270 11.79 -7.75 -14.79
C GLN A 270 10.35 -8.26 -14.86
N PHE A 271 9.95 -8.85 -16.00
CA PHE A 271 8.60 -9.40 -16.18
C PHE A 271 8.21 -10.43 -15.09
N ALA A 272 9.19 -11.19 -14.59
CA ALA A 272 9.02 -12.17 -13.52
C ALA A 272 8.70 -11.58 -12.13
N GLU A 273 8.82 -10.26 -11.95
CA GLU A 273 8.44 -9.55 -10.71
C GLU A 273 6.96 -9.14 -10.71
N SER A 274 6.26 -9.29 -11.84
CA SER A 274 4.82 -9.02 -11.94
C SER A 274 3.96 -10.08 -11.23
N THR A 275 2.76 -9.66 -10.83
CA THR A 275 1.73 -10.56 -10.30
C THR A 275 0.54 -10.60 -11.26
N MET A 276 -0.19 -11.72 -11.27
CA MET A 276 -1.38 -11.91 -12.09
C MET A 276 -2.30 -12.89 -11.36
N GLU A 277 -3.47 -12.44 -10.95
CA GLU A 277 -4.49 -13.31 -10.37
C GLU A 277 -5.30 -14.00 -11.48
N PRO A 278 -6.01 -15.11 -11.20
CA PRO A 278 -6.77 -15.82 -12.21
C PRO A 278 -7.87 -14.94 -12.84
N ASN A 279 -7.82 -14.75 -14.16
CA ASN A 279 -8.69 -13.85 -14.93
C ASN A 279 -8.59 -12.36 -14.52
N THR A 280 -7.40 -11.88 -14.16
CA THR A 280 -7.13 -10.44 -14.05
C THR A 280 -6.11 -9.98 -15.09
N ARG A 281 -5.92 -8.66 -15.19
CA ARG A 281 -4.74 -8.13 -15.87
C ARG A 281 -3.50 -8.41 -15.01
N ARG A 282 -2.36 -8.64 -15.65
CA ARG A 282 -1.04 -8.72 -15.00
C ARG A 282 -0.62 -7.31 -14.56
N VAL A 283 -0.14 -7.19 -13.34
CA VAL A 283 0.23 -5.91 -12.72
C VAL A 283 1.67 -5.92 -12.20
N PHE A 284 2.29 -4.74 -12.25
CA PHE A 284 3.62 -4.47 -11.74
C PHE A 284 3.52 -3.52 -10.55
N SER A 285 4.39 -3.73 -9.56
CA SER A 285 4.47 -2.96 -8.32
C SER A 285 5.94 -2.80 -7.95
N MET A 286 6.37 -1.56 -7.68
CA MET A 286 7.77 -1.27 -7.37
C MET A 286 7.89 -0.19 -6.28
N ASP A 287 8.67 -0.48 -5.23
CA ASP A 287 9.03 0.50 -4.20
C ASP A 287 10.34 1.23 -4.58
N ILE A 288 10.29 2.56 -4.69
CA ILE A 288 11.46 3.43 -4.88
C ILE A 288 11.78 4.11 -3.55
N ALA A 289 13.01 3.95 -3.03
CA ALA A 289 13.44 4.66 -1.83
C ALA A 289 13.38 6.19 -2.03
N LEU A 290 12.76 6.93 -1.10
CA LEU A 290 12.56 8.38 -1.23
C LEU A 290 13.89 9.16 -1.37
N ALA A 291 14.99 8.62 -0.84
CA ALA A 291 16.33 9.18 -0.98
C ALA A 291 16.90 9.18 -2.42
N ALA A 292 16.32 8.40 -3.33
CA ALA A 292 16.65 8.41 -4.76
C ALA A 292 15.79 9.38 -5.58
N LEU A 293 14.73 9.94 -4.99
CA LEU A 293 13.77 10.82 -5.66
C LEU A 293 14.09 12.30 -5.42
N VAL A 294 13.94 13.11 -6.45
CA VAL A 294 14.08 14.56 -6.38
C VAL A 294 12.70 15.21 -6.51
N PRO A 295 12.23 15.98 -5.52
CA PRO A 295 10.94 16.65 -5.60
C PRO A 295 10.73 17.55 -6.82
N GLY A 296 9.51 17.58 -7.34
CA GLY A 296 9.13 18.32 -8.56
C GLY A 296 9.65 17.67 -9.84
N ARG A 297 9.98 16.36 -9.79
CA ARG A 297 10.32 15.53 -10.95
C ARG A 297 9.18 14.59 -11.29
N PHE A 298 9.18 14.08 -12.51
CA PHE A 298 8.15 13.20 -13.03
C PHE A 298 8.67 11.77 -13.16
N LEU A 299 7.90 10.80 -12.69
CA LEU A 299 8.18 9.38 -12.80
C LEU A 299 7.37 8.77 -13.94
N TYR A 300 8.00 7.90 -14.73
CA TYR A 300 7.34 7.17 -15.81
C TYR A 300 8.04 5.82 -16.07
N VAL A 301 7.36 4.92 -16.78
CA VAL A 301 7.89 3.60 -17.16
C VAL A 301 7.94 3.42 -18.67
N ARG A 302 8.86 2.59 -19.17
CA ARG A 302 8.92 2.12 -20.57
C ARG A 302 9.05 0.60 -20.60
N PRO A 303 8.27 -0.14 -21.42
CA PRO A 303 8.56 -1.55 -21.67
C PRO A 303 9.89 -1.68 -22.43
N PHE A 304 10.62 -2.77 -22.19
CA PHE A 304 11.87 -3.08 -22.92
C PHE A 304 11.93 -4.56 -23.32
N ASP A 305 12.73 -4.87 -24.35
CA ASP A 305 13.09 -6.23 -24.75
C ASP A 305 14.56 -6.48 -24.40
N SER A 306 14.83 -7.56 -23.65
CA SER A 306 16.19 -7.94 -23.24
C SER A 306 17.05 -8.49 -24.38
N ALA A 307 16.45 -8.96 -25.48
CA ALA A 307 17.15 -9.49 -26.64
C ALA A 307 17.67 -8.38 -27.57
N SER A 308 16.82 -7.40 -27.90
CA SER A 308 17.20 -6.25 -28.75
C SER A 308 17.80 -5.08 -27.96
N GLY A 309 17.45 -4.94 -26.68
CA GLY A 309 17.78 -3.77 -25.86
C GLY A 309 16.93 -2.53 -26.17
N GLU A 310 15.99 -2.62 -27.12
CA GLU A 310 15.09 -1.51 -27.46
C GLU A 310 14.10 -1.19 -26.32
N GLU A 311 13.51 0.01 -26.39
CA GLU A 311 12.47 0.50 -25.48
C GLU A 311 11.22 0.87 -26.30
N GLY A 312 10.05 0.68 -25.68
CA GLY A 312 8.78 1.15 -26.21
C GLY A 312 8.47 2.60 -25.81
N ASN A 313 7.23 3.01 -26.06
CA ASN A 313 6.77 4.34 -25.67
C ASN A 313 6.73 4.50 -24.13
N PRO A 314 7.01 5.70 -23.60
CA PRO A 314 6.83 6.00 -22.18
C PRO A 314 5.35 6.00 -21.79
N SER A 315 5.09 5.64 -20.53
CA SER A 315 3.79 5.72 -19.89
C SER A 315 3.27 7.16 -19.75
N ASN A 316 2.06 7.31 -19.20
CA ASN A 316 1.70 8.55 -18.52
C ASN A 316 2.74 8.86 -17.41
N ALA A 317 3.00 10.14 -17.18
CA ALA A 317 3.95 10.59 -16.16
C ALA A 317 3.22 10.97 -14.86
N VAL A 318 3.84 10.65 -13.72
CA VAL A 318 3.34 10.95 -12.37
C VAL A 318 4.29 11.94 -11.70
N GLU A 319 3.79 13.07 -11.21
CA GLU A 319 4.62 14.06 -10.51
C GLU A 319 4.95 13.57 -9.09
N TYR A 320 6.23 13.39 -8.78
CA TYR A 320 6.69 13.29 -7.40
C TYR A 320 6.77 14.71 -6.82
N ALA A 321 5.64 15.18 -6.29
CA ALA A 321 5.65 16.30 -5.36
C ALA A 321 6.56 15.94 -4.17
N ALA A 322 7.18 16.94 -3.53
CA ALA A 322 7.82 16.67 -2.24
C ALA A 322 6.74 16.16 -1.29
N LEU A 323 6.82 14.88 -0.90
CA LEU A 323 6.16 14.43 0.32
C LEU A 323 6.59 15.39 1.42
N THR A 324 5.62 16.11 2.00
CA THR A 324 5.92 17.05 3.07
C THR A 324 6.38 16.20 4.25
N LEU A 325 7.67 16.32 4.58
CA LEU A 325 8.40 15.34 5.37
C LEU A 325 7.61 14.91 6.60
N VAL A 326 7.38 13.60 6.72
CA VAL A 326 6.57 13.00 7.80
C VAL A 326 7.19 13.39 9.15
N LYS A 327 6.54 14.32 9.84
CA LYS A 327 7.07 15.03 11.02
C LYS A 327 7.17 14.13 12.26
N TYR A 328 6.40 13.04 12.30
CA TYR A 328 6.34 12.10 13.43
C TYR A 328 6.65 10.67 12.99
N ARG A 329 7.56 9.99 13.68
CA ARG A 329 7.99 8.62 13.39
C ARG A 329 7.58 7.65 14.50
N VAL A 330 7.45 6.37 14.20
CA VAL A 330 7.28 5.35 15.26
C VAL A 330 8.61 5.22 16.02
N PRO A 331 8.63 5.26 17.36
CA PRO A 331 9.85 5.01 18.14
C PRO A 331 10.45 3.64 17.78
N PRO A 332 11.76 3.54 17.51
CA PRO A 332 12.42 2.26 17.30
C PRO A 332 12.17 1.30 18.47
N SER A 333 12.03 0.01 18.16
CA SER A 333 11.82 -1.04 19.16
C SER A 333 12.94 -1.04 20.23
N GLY A 334 12.64 -0.47 21.40
CA GLY A 334 13.58 -0.26 22.50
C GLY A 334 13.54 1.15 23.09
N GLU A 335 13.13 2.17 22.32
CA GLU A 335 12.98 3.57 22.76
C GLU A 335 11.55 3.90 23.22
N GLN A 336 10.83 2.92 23.77
CA GLN A 336 9.46 3.06 24.25
C GLN A 336 9.33 3.90 25.55
N VAL A 337 10.45 4.30 26.16
CA VAL A 337 10.42 5.17 27.34
C VAL A 337 10.23 6.63 26.90
N ILE A 338 8.97 6.98 26.67
CA ILE A 338 8.50 8.35 26.89
C ILE A 338 8.90 8.74 28.32
N SER A 339 9.36 9.99 28.56
CA SER A 339 10.07 10.43 29.79
C SER A 339 9.65 9.72 31.09
N THR A 340 10.63 9.38 31.93
CA THR A 340 10.40 8.80 33.28
C THR A 340 9.46 9.63 34.17
N ASP A 341 9.22 10.90 33.84
CA ASP A 341 8.26 11.77 34.52
C ASP A 341 6.78 11.36 34.30
N LEU A 342 6.47 10.60 33.23
CA LEU A 342 5.11 10.12 32.94
C LEU A 342 4.60 9.07 33.92
N VAL A 343 5.49 8.46 34.72
CA VAL A 343 5.10 7.61 35.86
C VAL A 343 4.30 8.41 36.91
N ALA A 344 4.28 9.74 36.80
CA ALA A 344 3.46 10.66 37.56
C ALA A 344 2.60 11.59 36.66
N ALA A 345 1.94 11.06 35.62
CA ALA A 345 0.90 11.77 34.85
C ALA A 345 -0.48 11.12 35.06
N PRO A 346 -1.57 11.88 35.27
CA PRO A 346 -2.90 11.32 35.57
C PRO A 346 -3.82 11.19 34.34
N ALA A 347 -3.39 11.72 33.20
CA ALA A 347 -4.15 11.74 31.96
C ALA A 347 -3.15 11.66 30.80
N LEU A 348 -3.32 10.63 29.97
CA LEU A 348 -2.51 10.36 28.79
C LEU A 348 -3.47 10.29 27.60
N VAL A 349 -3.39 11.23 26.66
CA VAL A 349 -4.17 11.14 25.41
C VAL A 349 -3.21 10.87 24.26
N ALA A 350 -3.39 9.71 23.62
CA ALA A 350 -2.62 9.30 22.45
C ALA A 350 -3.41 9.60 21.17
N LEU A 351 -2.75 10.18 20.17
CA LEU A 351 -3.35 10.41 18.86
C LEU A 351 -3.34 9.16 17.97
N PRO A 352 -4.42 8.85 17.23
CA PRO A 352 -4.32 7.99 16.06
C PRO A 352 -3.43 8.66 15.00
N ALA A 353 -2.72 7.85 14.21
CA ALA A 353 -1.82 8.36 13.18
C ALA A 353 -2.59 9.15 12.10
N VAL A 354 -2.11 10.35 11.79
CA VAL A 354 -2.57 11.21 10.70
C VAL A 354 -1.64 10.98 9.50
N PRO A 355 -2.07 10.28 8.43
CA PRO A 355 -1.15 9.83 7.37
C PRO A 355 -0.35 10.96 6.71
N ALA A 356 -0.93 12.17 6.61
CA ALA A 356 -0.28 13.34 6.02
C ALA A 356 0.85 13.96 6.89
N LEU A 357 1.06 13.48 8.12
CA LEU A 357 1.94 14.12 9.11
C LEU A 357 2.75 13.12 9.94
N SER A 358 2.23 11.92 10.16
CA SER A 358 2.82 10.89 11.01
C SER A 358 2.93 9.55 10.28
N GLN A 359 4.01 8.81 10.52
CA GLN A 359 4.08 7.40 10.17
C GLN A 359 2.94 6.65 10.88
N SER A 360 2.36 5.64 10.22
CA SER A 360 1.31 4.82 10.82
C SER A 360 1.78 4.23 12.15
N GLY A 361 1.05 4.52 13.24
CA GLY A 361 1.39 4.13 14.61
C GLY A 361 2.32 5.06 15.40
N ALA A 362 2.71 6.23 14.88
CA ALA A 362 3.57 7.17 15.62
C ALA A 362 2.78 7.89 16.75
N PRO A 363 3.17 7.75 18.03
CA PRO A 363 2.47 8.36 19.15
C PRO A 363 2.78 9.85 19.27
N VAL A 364 1.72 10.67 19.26
CA VAL A 364 1.73 12.00 19.87
C VAL A 364 0.93 11.90 21.17
N VAL A 365 1.50 12.44 22.25
CA VAL A 365 0.99 12.33 23.61
C VAL A 365 0.88 13.73 24.21
N VAL A 366 -0.29 14.10 24.74
CA VAL A 366 -0.44 15.28 25.60
C VAL A 366 -0.77 14.85 27.02
N TYR A 367 -0.11 15.50 27.99
CA TYR A 367 -0.17 15.16 29.40
C TYR A 367 0.11 16.38 30.29
N THR A 368 -0.22 16.27 31.57
CA THR A 368 0.14 17.24 32.63
C THR A 368 0.92 16.50 33.71
N THR A 369 2.00 17.10 34.23
CA THR A 369 2.76 16.49 35.34
C THR A 369 1.98 16.58 36.65
N LEU A 370 1.95 15.51 37.46
CA LEU A 370 1.35 15.56 38.80
C LEU A 370 2.15 16.44 39.76
N GLY A 371 1.43 17.22 40.57
CA GLY A 371 1.84 17.44 41.96
C GLY A 371 2.47 18.77 42.33
N GLY A 372 2.05 19.90 41.73
CA GLY A 372 2.39 21.21 42.30
C GLY A 372 1.90 22.41 41.51
N ALA A 373 2.03 23.60 42.12
CA ALA A 373 2.00 24.85 41.38
C ALA A 373 3.23 24.90 40.46
N GLY A 374 2.99 24.88 39.14
CA GLY A 374 3.98 24.67 38.09
C GLY A 374 3.82 23.34 37.34
N SER A 375 2.58 22.88 37.11
CA SER A 375 2.23 21.71 36.29
C SER A 375 1.87 22.17 34.86
N PRO A 376 2.85 22.28 33.94
CA PRO A 376 2.60 22.70 32.57
C PRO A 376 1.78 21.67 31.78
N LEU A 377 1.17 22.15 30.70
CA LEU A 377 0.53 21.32 29.70
C LEU A 377 1.60 20.90 28.68
N LEU A 378 2.05 19.66 28.76
CA LEU A 378 3.14 19.14 27.96
C LEU A 378 2.63 18.31 26.79
N MET A 379 3.31 18.42 25.66
CA MET A 379 3.13 17.56 24.49
C MET A 379 4.45 16.87 24.18
N SER A 380 4.45 15.54 24.13
CA SER A 380 5.55 14.72 23.64
C SER A 380 5.20 14.06 22.31
N TYR A 381 6.13 14.11 21.37
CA TYR A 381 6.04 13.37 20.11
C TYR A 381 7.42 12.82 19.74
N PHE A 382 7.45 11.72 18.99
CA PHE A 382 8.68 11.17 18.45
C PHE A 382 8.92 11.71 17.04
N GLY A 383 9.90 12.62 16.90
CA GLY A 383 10.29 13.23 15.63
C GLY A 383 11.63 12.69 15.12
N GLU A 384 12.22 13.35 14.13
CA GLU A 384 13.51 12.92 13.53
C GLU A 384 14.69 12.93 14.51
N ALA A 385 14.64 13.79 15.54
CA ALA A 385 15.64 13.88 16.60
C ALA A 385 15.30 13.00 17.83
N GLY A 386 14.31 12.10 17.71
CA GLY A 386 13.76 11.31 18.80
C GLY A 386 12.63 12.02 19.56
N TRP A 387 12.45 11.66 20.83
CA TRP A 387 11.44 12.26 21.70
C TRP A 387 11.66 13.76 21.90
N THR A 388 10.70 14.55 21.43
CA THR A 388 10.62 16.00 21.66
C THR A 388 9.46 16.29 22.60
N THR A 389 9.73 16.96 23.72
CA THR A 389 8.70 17.48 24.64
C THR A 389 8.64 18.99 24.54
N GLN A 390 7.44 19.53 24.35
CA GLN A 390 7.16 20.96 24.28
C GLN A 390 6.14 21.32 25.37
N ASP A 391 6.39 22.39 26.12
CA ASP A 391 5.33 23.07 26.87
C ASP A 391 4.44 23.79 25.87
N ILE A 392 3.21 23.30 25.74
CA ILE A 392 2.17 23.90 24.91
C ILE A 392 1.22 24.78 25.74
N GLY A 393 1.37 24.77 27.07
CA GLY A 393 0.77 25.75 27.96
C GLY A 393 1.35 27.15 27.77
N ASP A 394 0.76 28.12 28.46
CA ASP A 394 1.29 29.48 28.60
C ASP A 394 2.11 29.65 29.89
N GLY A 395 2.72 28.57 30.37
CA GLY A 395 3.34 28.47 31.70
C GLY A 395 2.32 28.37 32.85
N GLY A 396 1.02 28.40 32.57
CA GLY A 396 -0.04 28.19 33.55
C GLY A 396 -0.17 26.74 34.03
N ASN A 397 -0.95 26.56 35.10
CA ASN A 397 -1.25 25.26 35.69
C ASN A 397 -2.46 24.59 35.03
N TYR A 398 -2.28 23.35 34.55
CA TYR A 398 -3.32 22.60 33.83
C TYR A 398 -3.65 21.25 34.49
N ALA A 399 -4.90 20.82 34.32
CA ALA A 399 -5.39 19.49 34.68
C ALA A 399 -6.35 18.96 33.61
N ASN A 400 -6.53 17.63 33.58
CA ASN A 400 -7.45 16.91 32.70
C ASN A 400 -7.37 17.36 31.22
N PRO A 401 -6.21 17.21 30.56
CA PRO A 401 -6.09 17.47 29.13
C PRO A 401 -6.85 16.42 28.31
N HIS A 402 -7.66 16.92 27.38
CA HIS A 402 -8.27 16.17 26.29
C HIS A 402 -7.77 16.73 24.97
N LEU A 403 -7.72 15.89 23.94
CA LEU A 403 -7.14 16.23 22.65
C LEU A 403 -8.04 15.70 21.54
N LEU A 404 -8.34 16.55 20.56
CA LEU A 404 -9.10 16.22 19.36
C LEU A 404 -8.33 16.69 18.11
N LEU A 405 -8.35 15.89 17.05
CA LEU A 405 -7.86 16.30 15.73
C LEU A 405 -8.99 16.98 14.95
N LEU A 406 -8.71 18.15 14.41
CA LEU A 406 -9.63 18.81 13.48
C LEU A 406 -9.16 18.50 12.04
N PRO A 407 -10.05 18.01 11.16
CA PRO A 407 -9.70 17.79 9.76
C PRO A 407 -9.33 19.10 9.06
N ALA A 408 -8.59 19.01 7.96
CA ALA A 408 -8.26 20.16 7.14
C ALA A 408 -9.52 20.70 6.42
N GLU A 409 -10.02 21.85 6.86
CA GLU A 409 -11.15 22.54 6.24
C GLU A 409 -10.72 23.76 5.42
N GLY A 410 -11.34 23.96 4.26
CA GLY A 410 -11.18 25.17 3.45
C GLY A 410 -9.78 25.41 2.88
N GLY A 411 -8.90 24.40 2.87
CA GLY A 411 -7.50 24.53 2.47
C GLY A 411 -6.56 24.98 3.59
N ASN A 412 -7.05 25.11 4.83
CA ASN A 412 -6.19 25.22 6.00
C ASN A 412 -5.54 23.86 6.31
N PRO A 413 -4.31 23.83 6.87
CA PRO A 413 -3.75 22.59 7.41
C PRO A 413 -4.63 22.07 8.56
N PRO A 414 -4.59 20.76 8.87
CA PRO A 414 -5.33 20.22 10.00
C PRO A 414 -4.84 20.88 11.32
N GLU A 415 -5.76 21.07 12.26
CA GLU A 415 -5.48 21.67 13.56
C GLU A 415 -5.48 20.59 14.66
N MET A 416 -4.63 20.75 15.67
CA MET A 416 -4.77 20.03 16.94
C MET A 416 -5.53 20.91 17.92
N LEU A 417 -6.62 20.38 18.45
CA LEU A 417 -7.38 20.98 19.53
C LEU A 417 -6.98 20.34 20.86
N VAL A 418 -6.60 21.15 21.84
CA VAL A 418 -6.35 20.70 23.22
C VAL A 418 -7.31 21.43 24.13
N ILE A 419 -8.09 20.68 24.91
CA ILE A 419 -8.98 21.20 25.93
C ILE A 419 -8.45 20.80 27.29
N ALA A 420 -8.19 21.76 28.16
CA ALA A 420 -7.67 21.49 29.50
C ALA A 420 -8.29 22.44 30.51
N TYR A 421 -8.34 22.03 31.78
CA TYR A 421 -8.74 22.93 32.84
C TYR A 421 -7.55 23.76 33.33
N SER A 422 -7.67 25.09 33.26
CA SER A 422 -6.72 26.02 33.87
C SER A 422 -7.02 26.16 35.36
N ILE A 423 -6.11 25.66 36.20
CA ILE A 423 -6.23 25.71 37.67
C ILE A 423 -6.18 27.16 38.18
N GLU A 424 -5.36 28.02 37.56
CA GLU A 424 -5.26 29.44 37.92
C GLU A 424 -6.41 30.27 37.40
N GLY A 425 -6.88 29.99 36.17
CA GLY A 425 -8.00 30.70 35.56
C GLY A 425 -9.37 30.26 36.07
N LEU A 426 -9.44 29.16 36.83
CA LEU A 426 -10.66 28.47 37.26
C LEU A 426 -11.65 28.19 36.11
N LYS A 427 -11.13 27.80 34.95
CA LYS A 427 -11.88 27.71 33.69
C LYS A 427 -11.37 26.60 32.78
N VAL A 428 -12.26 26.03 31.97
CA VAL A 428 -11.87 25.15 30.86
C VAL A 428 -11.39 26.03 29.71
N VAL A 429 -10.22 25.73 29.15
CA VAL A 429 -9.66 26.44 27.99
C VAL A 429 -9.58 25.51 26.78
N GLU A 430 -9.95 26.05 25.63
CA GLU A 430 -9.71 25.52 24.29
C GLU A 430 -8.40 26.13 23.78
N ARG A 431 -7.47 25.32 23.28
CA ARG A 431 -6.27 25.79 22.59
C ARG A 431 -6.15 25.09 21.24
N ARG A 432 -5.89 25.87 20.19
CA ARG A 432 -5.70 25.39 18.82
C ARG A 432 -4.26 25.52 18.41
N TYR A 433 -3.70 24.48 17.81
CA TYR A 433 -2.34 24.47 17.31
C TYR A 433 -2.31 24.02 15.86
N ALA A 434 -1.50 24.69 15.03
CA ALA A 434 -1.22 24.18 13.70
C ALA A 434 -0.38 22.91 13.82
N LEU A 435 -0.83 21.79 13.26
CA LEU A 435 -0.06 20.55 13.30
C LEU A 435 1.30 20.69 12.59
N ALA A 436 1.37 21.54 11.56
CA ALA A 436 2.59 21.79 10.77
C ALA A 436 3.78 22.26 11.62
N ASP A 437 3.61 23.18 12.57
CA ASP A 437 4.70 23.80 13.35
C ASP A 437 4.46 23.87 14.87
N TRP A 438 3.29 23.43 15.35
CA TRP A 438 2.84 23.55 16.74
C TRP A 438 2.70 24.99 17.25
N SER A 439 2.56 25.97 16.35
CA SER A 439 2.21 27.34 16.72
C SER A 439 0.78 27.41 17.26
N LEU A 440 0.58 28.20 18.33
CA LEU A 440 -0.74 28.45 18.91
C LEU A 440 -1.54 29.35 17.94
N LEU A 441 -2.54 28.78 17.28
CA LEU A 441 -3.48 29.47 16.39
C LEU A 441 -4.50 30.31 17.17
N GLY A 442 -4.91 29.84 18.35
CA GLY A 442 -5.87 30.52 19.18
C GLY A 442 -6.03 29.87 20.56
N SER A 443 -6.56 30.64 21.50
CA SER A 443 -6.95 30.19 22.84
C SER A 443 -8.28 30.83 23.21
N GLN A 444 -9.23 30.07 23.73
CA GLN A 444 -10.57 30.52 24.08
C GLN A 444 -11.05 29.87 25.39
N ASP A 445 -11.83 30.61 26.17
CA ASP A 445 -12.45 30.10 27.39
C ASP A 445 -13.78 29.42 27.08
N VAL A 446 -13.92 28.15 27.49
CA VAL A 446 -15.06 27.26 27.18
C VAL A 446 -16.20 27.39 28.21
N GLY A 447 -15.92 28.02 29.36
CA GLY A 447 -16.90 28.31 30.40
C GLY A 447 -16.26 28.71 31.73
N THR A 448 -17.03 29.40 32.57
CA THR A 448 -16.60 29.82 33.93
C THR A 448 -17.37 29.03 34.99
N GLY A 449 -16.72 28.02 35.57
CA GLY A 449 -17.24 27.26 36.70
C GLY A 449 -16.88 27.91 38.05
N ASN A 450 -17.59 27.52 39.11
CA ASN A 450 -17.26 27.94 40.49
C ASN A 450 -16.14 27.09 41.14
N GLY A 451 -15.40 26.30 40.36
CA GLY A 451 -14.38 25.38 40.85
C GLY A 451 -13.76 24.55 39.72
N ALA A 452 -12.93 23.58 40.10
CA ALA A 452 -12.30 22.66 39.15
C ALA A 452 -13.26 21.55 38.73
N PRO A 453 -13.46 21.32 37.41
CA PRO A 453 -14.15 20.13 36.95
C PRO A 453 -13.25 18.93 37.25
N THR A 454 -13.82 17.92 37.90
CA THR A 454 -13.14 16.64 38.16
C THR A 454 -12.97 15.83 36.89
N MET A 455 -13.86 16.02 35.91
CA MET A 455 -13.82 15.34 34.62
C MET A 455 -14.23 16.30 33.49
N VAL A 456 -13.63 16.10 32.32
CA VAL A 456 -13.98 16.76 31.07
C VAL A 456 -14.18 15.65 30.03
N SER A 457 -15.03 15.88 29.03
CA SER A 457 -15.20 14.99 27.89
C SER A 457 -15.55 15.83 26.67
N VAL A 458 -14.99 15.48 25.51
CA VAL A 458 -14.95 16.34 24.32
C VAL A 458 -15.24 15.50 23.09
N ASP A 459 -16.05 16.04 22.19
CA ASP A 459 -16.31 15.46 20.88
C ASP A 459 -16.70 16.54 19.87
N MET A 460 -16.81 16.17 18.59
CA MET A 460 -17.19 17.07 17.50
C MET A 460 -18.21 16.41 16.58
N ASP A 461 -19.21 17.19 16.15
CA ASP A 461 -20.22 16.69 15.22
C ASP A 461 -19.71 16.64 13.77
N SER A 462 -20.51 16.02 12.89
CA SER A 462 -20.21 15.91 11.45
C SER A 462 -20.23 17.24 10.68
N SER A 463 -20.56 18.35 11.35
CA SER A 463 -20.52 19.72 10.82
C SER A 463 -19.38 20.57 11.42
N GLY A 464 -18.48 19.96 12.20
CA GLY A 464 -17.35 20.65 12.84
C GLY A 464 -17.70 21.39 14.13
N ASN A 465 -18.92 21.25 14.66
CA ASN A 465 -19.31 21.90 15.91
C ASN A 465 -18.69 21.17 17.10
N LEU A 466 -17.98 21.92 17.93
CA LEU A 466 -17.30 21.40 19.10
C LEU A 466 -18.23 21.37 20.32
N GLY A 467 -18.29 20.22 20.98
CA GLY A 467 -19.02 20.00 22.22
C GLY A 467 -18.08 19.62 23.36
N VAL A 468 -18.32 20.18 24.54
CA VAL A 468 -17.54 19.92 25.76
C VAL A 468 -18.50 19.68 26.91
N ALA A 469 -18.47 18.48 27.48
CA ALA A 469 -19.09 18.21 28.76
C ALA A 469 -18.04 18.34 29.87
N HIS A 470 -18.42 18.93 31.00
CA HIS A 470 -17.55 18.98 32.18
C HIS A 470 -18.36 18.81 33.47
N ALA A 471 -17.78 18.05 34.40
CA ALA A 471 -18.39 17.67 35.66
C ALA A 471 -17.64 18.28 36.84
N TYR A 472 -18.35 18.92 37.77
CA TYR A 472 -17.82 19.44 39.02
C TYR A 472 -18.23 18.54 40.18
N ALA A 473 -17.31 18.21 41.08
CA ALA A 473 -17.59 17.47 42.31
C ALA A 473 -17.70 18.39 43.55
N GLY A 474 -18.39 17.91 44.59
CA GLY A 474 -18.53 18.60 45.88
C GLY A 474 -19.93 19.19 46.09
N ALA A 475 -20.06 20.07 47.09
CA ALA A 475 -21.34 20.68 47.42
C ALA A 475 -21.81 21.65 46.30
N GLY A 476 -22.84 21.25 45.55
CA GLY A 476 -23.26 21.93 44.32
C GLY A 476 -22.64 21.33 43.05
N ALA A 477 -22.32 20.04 43.09
CA ALA A 477 -21.89 19.27 41.95
C ALA A 477 -22.85 19.42 40.76
N SER A 478 -22.29 19.53 39.57
CA SER A 478 -23.08 19.74 38.35
C SER A 478 -22.35 19.18 37.15
N VAL A 479 -23.14 18.71 36.19
CA VAL A 479 -22.66 18.42 34.83
C VAL A 479 -23.17 19.54 33.95
N GLN A 480 -22.28 20.11 33.17
CA GLN A 480 -22.58 21.17 32.22
C GLN A 480 -22.11 20.76 30.84
N TYR A 481 -22.81 21.27 29.83
CA TYR A 481 -22.46 21.11 28.43
C TYR A 481 -22.24 22.49 27.81
N SER A 482 -21.04 22.73 27.30
CA SER A 482 -20.70 23.86 26.45
C SER A 482 -20.72 23.42 24.99
N SER A 483 -21.42 24.19 24.15
CA SER A 483 -21.41 24.08 22.68
C SER A 483 -20.92 25.37 22.08
N ARG A 484 -20.19 25.29 20.96
CA ARG A 484 -19.78 26.47 20.20
C ARG A 484 -20.83 26.83 19.15
N ASP A 485 -21.20 28.10 19.05
CA ASP A 485 -22.05 28.60 17.97
C ASP A 485 -21.24 28.92 16.70
N ALA A 486 -21.95 29.24 15.60
CA ALA A 486 -21.36 29.53 14.30
C ALA A 486 -20.47 30.80 14.31
N GLU A 487 -20.75 31.72 15.23
CA GLU A 487 -19.95 32.92 15.50
C GLU A 487 -18.70 32.62 16.37
N GLY A 488 -18.54 31.37 16.83
CA GLY A 488 -17.42 30.90 17.63
C GLY A 488 -17.55 31.16 19.13
N SER A 489 -18.71 31.63 19.61
CA SER A 489 -18.98 31.88 21.02
C SER A 489 -19.42 30.60 21.73
N TRP A 490 -19.14 30.51 23.03
CA TRP A 490 -19.50 29.35 23.85
C TRP A 490 -20.84 29.57 24.56
N ASN A 491 -21.78 28.64 24.36
CA ASN A 491 -23.04 28.56 25.07
C ASN A 491 -23.02 27.37 26.03
N THR A 492 -23.04 27.64 27.34
CA THR A 492 -23.04 26.61 28.40
C THR A 492 -24.45 26.42 28.97
N ILE A 493 -24.95 25.19 28.93
CA ILE A 493 -26.23 24.79 29.52
C ILE A 493 -26.01 23.72 30.61
N PRO A 494 -26.73 23.79 31.75
CA PRO A 494 -26.67 22.75 32.77
C PRO A 494 -27.36 21.47 32.25
N VAL A 495 -26.76 20.33 32.58
CA VAL A 495 -27.29 18.99 32.33
C VAL A 495 -27.86 18.42 33.64
N TYR A 496 -27.04 18.49 34.70
CA TYR A 496 -27.34 18.00 36.04
C TYR A 496 -26.88 19.04 37.08
N GLY A 497 -27.58 19.11 38.22
CA GLY A 497 -27.18 19.92 39.36
C GLY A 497 -27.75 19.36 40.66
N GLY A 498 -26.86 18.90 41.55
CA GLY A 498 -27.22 18.19 42.77
C GLY A 498 -26.26 18.45 43.92
N SER A 499 -26.42 17.67 45.00
CA SER A 499 -25.49 17.63 46.14
C SER A 499 -24.38 16.59 45.98
N ASP A 500 -24.52 15.72 44.98
CA ASP A 500 -23.92 14.39 44.99
C ASP A 500 -22.67 14.37 44.11
N THR A 501 -21.68 13.54 44.44
CA THR A 501 -20.41 13.51 43.72
C THR A 501 -20.61 12.95 42.32
N VAL A 502 -20.27 13.72 41.28
CA VAL A 502 -20.26 13.23 39.90
C VAL A 502 -18.96 12.47 39.62
N GLY A 503 -19.09 11.25 39.07
CA GLY A 503 -18.02 10.42 38.52
C GLY A 503 -18.28 10.05 37.05
N GLY A 504 -17.42 9.22 36.46
CA GLY A 504 -17.55 8.61 35.13
C GLY A 504 -18.26 9.43 34.05
N LEU A 505 -17.60 10.42 33.44
CA LEU A 505 -18.17 11.31 32.41
C LEU A 505 -17.75 10.93 30.98
N SER A 506 -18.71 10.65 30.09
CA SER A 506 -18.45 10.45 28.65
C SER A 506 -19.46 11.17 27.75
N PHE A 507 -18.95 11.90 26.76
CA PHE A 507 -19.71 12.75 25.85
C PHE A 507 -19.39 12.38 24.40
N ARG A 508 -20.43 12.25 23.55
CA ARG A 508 -20.28 12.12 22.09
C ARG A 508 -21.43 12.76 21.33
N PHE A 509 -21.20 13.12 20.07
CA PHE A 509 -22.27 13.41 19.12
C PHE A 509 -22.79 12.12 18.47
N ASP A 510 -24.09 12.08 18.17
CA ASP A 510 -24.70 10.99 17.39
C ASP A 510 -24.23 11.10 15.92
N PRO A 511 -23.55 10.10 15.33
CA PRO A 511 -23.07 10.22 13.96
C PRO A 511 -24.21 10.32 12.93
N GLY A 512 -25.44 9.94 13.32
CA GLY A 512 -26.67 10.08 12.54
C GLY A 512 -27.43 11.40 12.75
N GLY A 513 -27.02 12.27 13.68
CA GLY A 513 -27.68 13.56 13.91
C GLY A 513 -26.98 14.45 14.95
N ALA A 514 -27.02 15.77 14.75
CA ALA A 514 -26.26 16.72 15.58
C ALA A 514 -26.68 16.83 17.08
N ASP A 515 -27.63 16.02 17.55
CA ASP A 515 -28.07 16.00 18.95
C ASP A 515 -27.08 15.17 19.79
N PRO A 516 -26.30 15.77 20.72
CA PRO A 516 -25.34 15.03 21.52
C PRO A 516 -25.95 14.09 22.56
N TRP A 517 -25.19 13.04 22.85
CA TRP A 517 -25.36 12.10 23.94
C TRP A 517 -24.33 12.35 25.03
N LEU A 518 -24.74 12.12 26.27
CA LEU A 518 -23.90 12.34 27.44
C LEU A 518 -24.24 11.29 28.48
N ILE A 519 -23.27 10.49 28.90
CA ILE A 519 -23.41 9.55 30.00
C ILE A 519 -22.57 10.07 31.16
N PHE A 520 -23.15 10.08 32.36
CA PHE A 520 -22.42 10.41 33.59
C PHE A 520 -22.90 9.56 34.75
N THR A 521 -22.11 9.50 35.82
CA THR A 521 -22.51 8.86 37.07
C THR A 521 -22.56 9.91 38.17
N HIS A 522 -23.51 9.81 39.10
CA HIS A 522 -23.55 10.69 40.28
C HIS A 522 -23.98 9.90 41.49
N GLY A 523 -23.46 10.26 42.66
CA GLY A 523 -23.60 9.41 43.83
C GLY A 523 -23.09 9.98 45.14
N THR A 524 -23.40 9.30 46.23
CA THR A 524 -22.88 9.66 47.55
C THR A 524 -21.73 8.76 47.95
N ILE A 525 -20.73 9.36 48.60
CA ILE A 525 -19.61 8.65 49.21
C ILE A 525 -19.76 8.84 50.73
N ASP A 526 -20.34 7.86 51.42
CA ASP A 526 -20.34 7.85 52.88
C ASP A 526 -18.99 7.33 53.37
N THR A 527 -18.31 8.12 54.20
CA THR A 527 -17.03 7.76 54.83
C THR A 527 -17.15 7.62 56.36
N SER A 528 -18.37 7.63 56.91
CA SER A 528 -18.62 7.76 58.35
C SER A 528 -18.30 6.51 59.17
N SER A 529 -18.42 5.30 58.59
CA SER A 529 -18.18 4.03 59.29
C SER A 529 -17.93 2.84 58.35
N THR A 530 -18.63 2.79 57.23
CA THR A 530 -18.35 1.94 56.06
C THR A 530 -18.17 2.84 54.84
N LEU A 531 -17.17 2.57 53.99
CA LEU A 531 -17.08 3.21 52.69
C LEU A 531 -18.22 2.69 51.81
N LEU A 532 -19.31 3.45 51.73
CA LEU A 532 -20.41 3.17 50.82
C LEU A 532 -20.27 4.07 49.59
N LEU A 533 -20.24 3.43 48.43
CA LEU A 533 -20.34 4.09 47.12
C LEU A 533 -21.74 3.75 46.60
N ASP A 534 -22.58 4.76 46.45
CA ASP A 534 -23.94 4.63 45.91
C ASP A 534 -24.03 5.57 44.71
N PHE A 535 -23.77 5.03 43.51
CA PHE A 535 -23.69 5.78 42.24
C PHE A 535 -24.75 5.31 41.25
N VAL A 536 -25.54 6.29 40.79
CA VAL A 536 -26.53 6.15 39.72
C VAL A 536 -25.87 6.55 38.40
N MET A 537 -26.10 5.78 37.33
CA MET A 537 -25.78 6.22 35.97
C MET A 537 -26.96 6.95 35.35
N GLU A 538 -26.70 8.08 34.71
CA GLU A 538 -27.70 8.80 33.92
C GLU A 538 -27.23 8.96 32.47
N GLN A 539 -28.16 8.76 31.53
CA GLN A 539 -28.03 9.21 30.16
C GLN A 539 -28.74 10.55 29.98
N GLY A 540 -28.06 11.49 29.36
CA GLY A 540 -28.61 12.74 28.84
C GLY A 540 -28.66 12.69 27.31
N ARG A 541 -29.77 13.15 26.74
CA ARG A 541 -29.88 13.49 25.32
C ARG A 541 -30.35 14.93 25.16
N LEU A 542 -29.54 15.75 24.50
CA LEU A 542 -29.96 17.10 24.12
C LEU A 542 -31.02 16.98 23.03
N SER A 543 -32.17 17.65 23.21
CA SER A 543 -33.13 17.80 22.13
C SER A 543 -33.89 19.11 22.29
N SER A 544 -34.09 19.83 21.19
CA SER A 544 -34.74 21.15 21.18
C SER A 544 -34.10 22.18 22.15
N GLY A 545 -32.80 22.09 22.38
CA GLY A 545 -32.06 22.99 23.27
C GLY A 545 -32.24 22.72 24.77
N SER A 546 -32.72 21.54 25.17
CA SER A 546 -32.79 21.11 26.57
C SER A 546 -32.36 19.66 26.75
N TRP A 547 -31.65 19.36 27.84
CA TRP A 547 -31.21 18.01 28.17
C TRP A 547 -32.38 17.20 28.74
N ASN A 548 -32.69 16.08 28.10
CA ASN A 548 -33.58 15.06 28.63
C ASN A 548 -32.70 14.02 29.31
N VAL A 549 -32.73 14.01 30.64
CA VAL A 549 -31.90 13.11 31.46
C VAL A 549 -32.76 11.98 32.03
N SER A 550 -32.25 10.75 31.99
CA SER A 550 -32.90 9.57 32.54
C SER A 550 -31.87 8.60 33.10
N GLU A 551 -32.19 8.01 34.25
CA GLU A 551 -31.44 6.92 34.88
C GLU A 551 -31.28 5.70 33.94
N LEU A 552 -30.10 5.07 33.97
CA LEU A 552 -29.80 3.79 33.33
C LEU A 552 -29.87 2.67 34.38
N PRO A 553 -30.74 1.65 34.20
CA PRO A 553 -31.09 0.70 35.27
C PRO A 553 -30.09 -0.46 35.49
N ASP A 554 -28.96 -0.46 34.79
CA ASP A 554 -27.90 -1.49 34.80
C ASP A 554 -26.66 -0.82 34.17
N PRO A 555 -25.45 -0.84 34.78
CA PRO A 555 -25.03 -1.59 35.96
C PRO A 555 -25.03 -0.80 37.28
N ASP A 556 -25.09 -1.54 38.39
CA ASP A 556 -24.88 -1.05 39.75
C ASP A 556 -23.48 -0.41 39.92
N ASN A 557 -23.43 0.76 40.55
CA ASN A 557 -22.20 1.49 40.91
C ASN A 557 -21.13 1.61 39.80
N PRO A 558 -21.43 2.30 38.69
CA PRO A 558 -20.47 2.54 37.63
C PRO A 558 -19.45 3.61 38.00
N LEU A 559 -18.18 3.40 37.63
CA LEU A 559 -17.03 4.22 38.01
C LEU A 559 -16.42 4.99 36.82
N VAL A 560 -16.11 4.28 35.73
CA VAL A 560 -15.57 4.84 34.48
C VAL A 560 -16.47 4.41 33.33
N VAL A 561 -16.68 5.33 32.40
CA VAL A 561 -17.60 5.17 31.27
C VAL A 561 -16.95 5.71 30.01
N ASP A 562 -17.04 4.98 28.89
CA ASP A 562 -16.73 5.47 27.55
C ASP A 562 -17.84 5.14 26.57
N LEU A 563 -18.37 6.17 25.92
CA LEU A 563 -19.39 6.08 24.88
C LEU A 563 -18.70 6.04 23.51
N GLY A 564 -19.05 5.05 22.71
CA GLY A 564 -18.64 4.89 21.31
C GLY A 564 -19.84 4.59 20.41
N PHE A 565 -19.56 4.39 19.12
CA PHE A 565 -20.58 4.01 18.13
C PHE A 565 -20.06 2.92 17.21
N ARG A 566 -20.97 2.05 16.77
CA ARG A 566 -20.72 1.10 15.68
C ARG A 566 -20.65 1.81 14.33
N ALA A 567 -20.18 1.10 13.31
CA ALA A 567 -20.19 1.57 11.92
C ALA A 567 -21.61 1.79 11.33
N ASP A 568 -22.66 1.31 11.99
CA ASP A 568 -24.07 1.58 11.66
C ASP A 568 -24.71 2.67 12.54
N ASN A 569 -23.88 3.41 13.28
CA ASN A 569 -24.23 4.47 14.23
C ASN A 569 -25.01 3.99 15.47
N THR A 570 -25.03 2.68 15.77
CA THR A 570 -25.58 2.18 17.03
C THR A 570 -24.70 2.61 18.22
N PRO A 571 -25.26 3.30 19.25
CA PRO A 571 -24.52 3.66 20.46
C PRO A 571 -24.04 2.41 21.22
N GLN A 572 -22.76 2.45 21.63
CA GLN A 572 -22.12 1.43 22.46
C GLN A 572 -21.51 2.08 23.69
N LEU A 573 -21.69 1.47 24.86
CA LEU A 573 -21.17 1.96 26.12
C LEU A 573 -20.20 0.94 26.68
N ALA A 574 -19.07 1.40 27.17
CA ALA A 574 -18.10 0.62 27.91
C ALA A 574 -18.07 1.14 29.36
N ILE A 575 -18.18 0.25 30.33
CA ILE A 575 -18.33 0.63 31.74
C ILE A 575 -17.41 -0.21 32.61
N THR A 576 -16.78 0.41 33.60
CA THR A 576 -16.27 -0.29 34.79
C THR A 576 -17.27 -0.13 35.94
N SER A 577 -17.76 -1.24 36.50
CA SER A 577 -18.79 -1.24 37.55
C SER A 577 -18.31 -1.93 38.82
N ALA A 578 -18.58 -1.35 39.98
CA ALA A 578 -18.17 -1.86 41.28
C ALA A 578 -19.27 -2.74 41.90
N ARG A 579 -19.04 -4.05 42.03
CA ARG A 579 -19.92 -4.91 42.83
C ARG A 579 -19.58 -4.90 44.31
N ASP A 580 -20.62 -4.82 45.13
CA ASP A 580 -20.54 -5.07 46.58
C ASP A 580 -20.37 -6.56 46.89
N TYR A 581 -19.44 -6.88 47.79
CA TYR A 581 -19.14 -8.25 48.24
C TYR A 581 -18.82 -8.27 49.73
N THR A 582 -19.81 -8.58 50.57
CA THR A 582 -19.61 -8.70 52.02
C THR A 582 -18.80 -9.96 52.37
N ILE A 583 -17.56 -9.79 52.81
CA ILE A 583 -16.72 -10.89 53.31
C ILE A 583 -16.90 -11.03 54.83
N SER A 584 -17.60 -12.07 55.27
CA SER A 584 -17.70 -12.41 56.69
C SER A 584 -16.46 -13.17 57.17
N ILE A 585 -15.55 -12.49 57.87
CA ILE A 585 -14.41 -13.13 58.55
C ILE A 585 -14.87 -13.60 59.95
N PRO A 586 -14.94 -14.91 60.28
CA PRO A 586 -15.67 -15.39 61.47
C PRO A 586 -15.09 -15.04 62.85
N THR A 587 -13.95 -14.34 62.92
CA THR A 587 -13.19 -14.09 64.17
C THR A 587 -12.76 -12.64 64.37
N LEU A 588 -13.19 -11.73 63.48
CA LEU A 588 -13.13 -10.29 63.65
C LEU A 588 -14.56 -9.79 63.42
N ASP A 589 -15.02 -8.78 64.15
CA ASP A 589 -16.27 -8.09 63.76
C ASP A 589 -16.14 -7.62 62.30
N PRO A 590 -17.20 -7.72 61.49
CA PRO A 590 -17.09 -7.88 60.04
C PRO A 590 -16.37 -6.72 59.36
N VAL A 591 -15.12 -6.97 58.95
CA VAL A 591 -14.35 -6.07 58.09
C VAL A 591 -14.85 -6.24 56.66
N THR A 592 -15.78 -5.38 56.26
CA THR A 592 -16.24 -5.29 54.87
C THR A 592 -15.17 -4.60 54.04
N LEU A 593 -14.69 -5.25 52.99
CA LEU A 593 -13.88 -4.59 51.96
C LEU A 593 -14.29 -5.17 50.60
N SER A 594 -14.93 -4.33 49.80
CA SER A 594 -15.52 -4.68 48.53
C SER A 594 -15.05 -3.67 47.49
N LEU A 595 -14.36 -4.15 46.46
CA LEU A 595 -14.30 -3.48 45.17
C LEU A 595 -13.92 -4.54 44.13
N LEU A 596 -14.94 -5.16 43.53
CA LEU A 596 -14.77 -6.02 42.37
C LEU A 596 -15.24 -5.21 41.18
N VAL A 597 -14.31 -4.89 40.28
CA VAL A 597 -14.58 -4.07 39.11
C VAL A 597 -14.78 -4.98 37.91
N ASP A 598 -16.01 -5.08 37.44
CA ASP A 598 -16.32 -5.73 36.16
C ASP A 598 -16.05 -4.78 35.00
N VAL A 599 -15.95 -5.34 33.80
CA VAL A 599 -16.07 -4.57 32.56
C VAL A 599 -17.27 -5.09 31.79
N ASP A 600 -18.31 -4.28 31.74
CA ASP A 600 -19.55 -4.54 30.99
C ASP A 600 -19.55 -3.65 29.73
N SER A 601 -20.00 -4.20 28.59
CA SER A 601 -20.32 -3.41 27.41
C SER A 601 -21.82 -3.44 27.14
N LEU A 602 -22.42 -2.28 26.85
CA LEU A 602 -23.85 -2.16 26.61
C LEU A 602 -24.08 -1.66 25.18
N GLU A 603 -25.12 -2.18 24.52
CA GLU A 603 -25.50 -1.79 23.16
C GLU A 603 -26.94 -1.23 23.15
N TYR A 604 -27.14 -0.07 22.51
CA TYR A 604 -28.46 0.57 22.47
C TYR A 604 -29.31 0.07 21.30
N ASN A 605 -30.33 -0.74 21.58
CA ASN A 605 -31.17 -1.38 20.56
C ASN A 605 -32.22 -0.46 19.88
N GLY A 606 -32.10 0.85 20.05
CA GLY A 606 -33.10 1.84 19.62
C GLY A 606 -34.20 2.15 20.65
N THR A 607 -34.31 1.36 21.73
CA THR A 607 -35.28 1.60 22.82
C THR A 607 -34.71 1.41 24.22
N SER A 608 -33.74 0.53 24.40
CA SER A 608 -33.07 0.25 25.67
C SER A 608 -31.61 -0.13 25.43
N TRP A 609 -30.78 0.07 26.46
CA TRP A 609 -29.47 -0.54 26.51
C TRP A 609 -29.59 -2.04 26.83
N VAL A 610 -28.69 -2.84 26.26
CA VAL A 610 -28.60 -4.29 26.47
C VAL A 610 -27.19 -4.61 26.91
N SER A 611 -27.02 -5.07 28.15
CA SER A 611 -25.71 -5.44 28.71
C SER A 611 -25.18 -6.76 28.15
N GLN A 612 -23.91 -6.73 27.77
CA GLN A 612 -23.07 -7.86 27.40
C GLN A 612 -21.84 -7.84 28.32
N ARG A 613 -21.80 -8.74 29.30
CA ARG A 613 -20.66 -8.83 30.23
C ARG A 613 -19.40 -9.28 29.49
N ALA A 614 -18.45 -8.37 29.33
CA ALA A 614 -17.21 -8.62 28.58
C ALA A 614 -16.14 -9.26 29.46
N TYR A 615 -16.02 -8.82 30.72
CA TYR A 615 -15.04 -9.34 31.68
C TYR A 615 -15.60 -9.33 33.11
N GLU A 616 -15.57 -10.48 33.77
CA GLU A 616 -15.84 -10.62 35.20
C GLU A 616 -14.50 -10.79 35.93
N SER A 617 -14.16 -9.89 36.85
CA SER A 617 -12.90 -9.98 37.59
C SER A 617 -12.98 -11.04 38.68
N THR A 618 -11.98 -11.92 38.78
CA THR A 618 -11.96 -12.97 39.81
C THR A 618 -11.16 -12.51 41.03
N PHE A 619 -11.82 -12.31 42.16
CA PHE A 619 -11.19 -12.03 43.44
C PHE A 619 -10.82 -13.31 44.20
N GLY A 620 -9.59 -13.38 44.72
CA GLY A 620 -9.08 -14.55 45.44
C GLY A 620 -8.48 -14.18 46.80
N VAL A 621 -9.06 -14.68 47.89
CA VAL A 621 -8.46 -14.61 49.23
C VAL A 621 -7.67 -15.89 49.49
N SER A 622 -6.34 -15.78 49.60
CA SER A 622 -5.51 -16.88 50.09
C SER A 622 -5.14 -16.64 51.56
N LEU A 623 -5.45 -17.62 52.42
CA LEU A 623 -4.88 -17.67 53.76
C LEU A 623 -3.54 -18.40 53.68
N GLY A 624 -2.45 -17.72 54.04
CA GLY A 624 -1.11 -18.29 54.04
C GLY A 624 -1.03 -19.52 54.94
N GLY A 625 -0.74 -20.69 54.37
CA GLY A 625 -0.77 -21.96 55.08
C GLY A 625 0.40 -22.14 56.04
N GLY A 626 0.24 -21.67 57.29
CA GLY A 626 1.13 -22.01 58.41
C GLY A 626 1.25 -20.90 59.46
N PHE A 627 0.88 -21.21 60.70
CA PHE A 627 0.88 -20.31 61.88
C PHE A 627 -0.16 -19.17 61.81
N PRO A 628 -0.52 -18.51 62.95
CA PRO A 628 -1.81 -17.85 63.08
C PRO A 628 -1.96 -16.66 62.11
N PRO A 629 -3.20 -16.33 61.70
CA PRO A 629 -3.48 -15.31 60.70
C PRO A 629 -2.95 -13.97 61.21
N SER A 630 -1.76 -13.63 60.72
CA SER A 630 -0.97 -12.44 61.04
C SER A 630 -0.81 -11.56 59.81
N LYS A 631 -1.10 -12.10 58.62
CA LYS A 631 -1.07 -11.42 57.34
C LYS A 631 -2.26 -11.85 56.49
N LEU A 632 -3.11 -10.89 56.14
CA LEU A 632 -4.10 -11.02 55.08
C LEU A 632 -3.51 -10.33 53.84
N VAL A 633 -3.42 -11.05 52.73
CA VAL A 633 -2.95 -10.51 51.45
C VAL A 633 -4.16 -10.35 50.54
N LEU A 634 -4.45 -9.11 50.15
CA LEU A 634 -5.55 -8.77 49.24
C LEU A 634 -4.95 -8.42 47.89
N THR A 635 -5.10 -9.31 46.90
CA THR A 635 -4.76 -8.98 45.51
C THR A 635 -5.97 -8.36 44.83
N LEU A 636 -5.82 -7.11 44.41
CA LEU A 636 -6.82 -6.35 43.66
C LEU A 636 -6.36 -6.25 42.21
N ASN A 637 -7.17 -6.75 41.30
CA ASN A 637 -7.02 -6.58 39.86
C ASN A 637 -8.14 -5.66 39.39
N LEU A 638 -7.88 -4.36 39.34
CA LEU A 638 -8.88 -3.36 38.99
C LEU A 638 -8.71 -2.96 37.53
N ALA A 639 -9.80 -2.98 36.75
CA ALA A 639 -9.86 -2.24 35.51
C ALA A 639 -9.96 -0.75 35.87
N SER A 640 -8.88 0.01 35.68
CA SER A 640 -8.85 1.44 36.04
C SER A 640 -9.42 2.34 34.95
N GLU A 641 -9.37 1.88 33.71
CA GLU A 641 -9.77 2.60 32.51
C GLU A 641 -10.39 1.60 31.53
N VAL A 642 -11.39 2.04 30.77
CA VAL A 642 -12.02 1.31 29.68
C VAL A 642 -12.29 2.26 28.52
N MET A 643 -12.05 1.82 27.29
CA MET A 643 -12.33 2.61 26.08
C MET A 643 -12.59 1.74 24.85
N TRP A 644 -13.33 2.26 23.88
CA TRP A 644 -13.45 1.65 22.55
C TRP A 644 -12.26 2.03 21.66
N ALA A 645 -11.58 1.03 21.08
CA ALA A 645 -10.48 1.27 20.12
C ALA A 645 -10.98 1.42 18.68
N LYS A 646 -12.03 0.66 18.35
CA LYS A 646 -12.78 0.68 17.09
C LYS A 646 -14.16 0.07 17.37
N PRO A 647 -15.14 0.14 16.44
CA PRO A 647 -16.39 -0.60 16.56
C PRO A 647 -16.13 -2.06 16.97
N ASP A 648 -16.83 -2.50 18.03
CA ASP A 648 -16.78 -3.85 18.59
C ASP A 648 -15.42 -4.33 19.18
N GLU A 649 -14.45 -3.44 19.39
CA GLU A 649 -13.19 -3.76 20.09
C GLU A 649 -12.98 -2.91 21.34
N LEU A 650 -12.91 -3.60 22.48
CA LEU A 650 -12.79 -3.01 23.80
C LEU A 650 -11.35 -3.10 24.32
N LEU A 651 -10.79 -1.98 24.75
CA LEU A 651 -9.55 -1.93 25.52
C LEU A 651 -9.85 -1.60 26.98
N TYR A 652 -9.12 -2.23 27.89
CA TYR A 652 -9.16 -1.93 29.31
C TYR A 652 -7.76 -2.03 29.92
N ASN A 653 -7.47 -1.14 30.86
CA ASN A 653 -6.19 -1.11 31.57
C ASN A 653 -6.34 -1.85 32.91
N GLN A 654 -5.62 -2.95 33.10
CA GLN A 654 -5.66 -3.71 34.35
C GLN A 654 -4.48 -3.31 35.25
N VAL A 655 -4.80 -2.63 36.35
CA VAL A 655 -3.84 -2.32 37.41
C VAL A 655 -3.89 -3.44 38.45
N GLY A 656 -2.85 -4.28 38.44
CA GLY A 656 -2.65 -5.33 39.43
C GLY A 656 -1.88 -4.80 40.65
N GLY A 657 -2.49 -4.89 41.84
CA GLY A 657 -1.89 -4.49 43.11
C GLY A 657 -2.12 -5.52 44.22
N SER A 658 -1.17 -5.61 45.16
CA SER A 658 -1.30 -6.46 46.35
C SER A 658 -1.19 -5.61 47.61
N VAL A 659 -2.25 -5.64 48.44
CA VAL A 659 -2.29 -4.97 49.74
C VAL A 659 -1.99 -5.98 50.84
N ASP A 660 -0.84 -5.80 51.49
CA ASP A 660 -0.41 -6.59 52.65
C ASP A 660 -0.98 -6.01 53.95
N VAL A 661 -2.08 -6.59 54.44
CA VAL A 661 -2.68 -6.21 55.73
C VAL A 661 -2.06 -7.05 56.85
N ASN A 662 -1.17 -6.45 57.64
CA ASN A 662 -0.61 -7.07 58.83
C ASN A 662 -1.60 -6.94 60.01
N ILE A 663 -2.14 -8.08 60.46
CA ILE A 663 -3.12 -8.18 61.54
C ILE A 663 -2.49 -8.67 62.86
N SER A 664 -1.15 -8.72 62.96
CA SER A 664 -0.44 -9.34 64.08
C SER A 664 -0.24 -8.48 65.33
N THR A 665 -0.71 -7.23 65.37
CA THR A 665 -0.23 -6.22 66.34
C THR A 665 -1.26 -5.71 67.37
N GLN A 666 -2.33 -6.46 67.66
CA GLN A 666 -3.15 -6.20 68.85
C GLN A 666 -3.46 -7.48 69.63
N GLN A 667 -2.66 -7.75 70.66
CA GLN A 667 -3.24 -8.09 71.97
C GLN A 667 -3.34 -6.80 72.78
N PRO A 668 -4.51 -6.42 73.30
CA PRO A 668 -4.61 -5.32 74.26
C PRO A 668 -4.15 -5.80 75.63
N GLU A 669 -2.88 -5.57 75.97
CA GLU A 669 -2.45 -5.52 77.37
C GLU A 669 -2.79 -4.12 77.92
N ASP A 670 -3.91 -4.03 78.65
CA ASP A 670 -4.30 -2.96 79.59
C ASP A 670 -3.87 -1.52 79.23
N GLY A 671 -4.49 -0.93 78.19
CA GLY A 671 -4.25 0.47 77.79
C GLY A 671 -5.49 1.16 77.23
N SER A 672 -5.79 2.35 77.76
CA SER A 672 -6.87 3.24 77.28
C SER A 672 -6.70 3.57 75.80
N LEU A 673 -7.81 3.57 75.04
CA LEU A 673 -7.86 4.20 73.73
C LEU A 673 -7.70 5.71 73.90
N ASP A 674 -6.54 6.23 73.50
CA ASP A 674 -6.32 7.66 73.26
C ASP A 674 -6.54 7.95 71.76
N THR A 675 -7.09 9.12 71.43
CA THR A 675 -7.74 9.37 70.13
C THR A 675 -6.82 9.94 69.03
N ASP A 676 -5.51 10.03 69.26
CA ASP A 676 -4.58 10.67 68.32
C ASP A 676 -3.85 9.69 67.37
N SER A 677 -4.36 9.65 66.13
CA SER A 677 -3.64 9.58 64.85
C SER A 677 -2.48 8.57 64.59
N GLN A 678 -2.73 7.75 63.56
CA GLN A 678 -1.78 7.24 62.53
C GLN A 678 -0.65 6.25 62.89
N TYR A 679 -0.61 5.12 62.15
CA TYR A 679 0.52 4.79 61.25
C TYR A 679 0.18 3.54 60.39
N MET A 680 -0.24 3.73 59.13
CA MET A 680 -0.01 2.71 58.08
C MET A 680 1.38 2.95 57.49
N LYS A 681 2.30 2.01 57.73
CA LYS A 681 3.67 2.10 57.23
C LYS A 681 3.70 1.61 55.78
N ARG A 682 3.79 2.54 54.82
CA ARG A 682 3.85 2.25 53.37
C ARG A 682 5.13 1.48 53.03
N GLY A 683 5.05 0.15 53.06
CA GLY A 683 6.09 -0.73 52.53
C GLY A 683 6.15 -0.66 51.00
N ALA A 684 7.28 -1.02 50.41
CA ALA A 684 7.46 -0.99 48.95
C ALA A 684 6.52 -2.01 48.28
N THR A 685 5.49 -1.52 47.61
CA THR A 685 4.56 -2.30 46.77
C THR A 685 5.08 -2.37 45.34
N ASN A 686 5.27 -3.58 44.82
CA ASN A 686 5.45 -3.78 43.38
C ASN A 686 4.07 -3.71 42.71
N PHE A 687 3.88 -2.74 41.83
CA PHE A 687 2.73 -2.69 40.92
C PHE A 687 3.12 -3.39 39.62
N TYR A 688 2.19 -4.16 39.04
CA TYR A 688 2.34 -4.74 37.71
C TYR A 688 1.15 -4.29 36.86
N THR A 689 1.43 -3.58 35.77
CA THR A 689 0.44 -3.27 34.74
C THR A 689 0.38 -4.42 33.74
N ASN A 690 -0.82 -4.79 33.30
CA ASN A 690 -1.02 -5.80 32.28
C ASN A 690 -2.18 -5.36 31.37
N SER A 691 -2.02 -5.45 30.05
CA SER A 691 -3.04 -5.05 29.09
C SER A 691 -3.67 -6.27 28.42
N GLY A 692 -4.99 -6.26 28.31
CA GLY A 692 -5.78 -7.33 27.70
C GLY A 692 -6.47 -6.85 26.42
N TYR A 693 -6.65 -7.77 25.46
CA TYR A 693 -7.41 -7.55 24.23
C TYR A 693 -8.61 -8.49 24.21
N TYR A 694 -9.79 -7.97 23.90
CA TYR A 694 -11.00 -8.76 23.66
C TYR A 694 -11.55 -8.47 22.27
N SER A 695 -11.73 -9.53 21.46
CA SER A 695 -12.44 -9.46 20.18
C SER A 695 -13.62 -10.41 20.20
N GLY A 696 -14.83 -9.86 20.05
CA GLY A 696 -16.06 -10.62 20.13
C GLY A 696 -16.31 -11.46 18.88
N SER A 697 -16.24 -12.78 19.01
CA SER A 697 -17.02 -13.68 18.15
C SER A 697 -17.83 -14.64 19.01
N SER A 698 -19.08 -14.87 18.62
CA SER A 698 -20.09 -15.47 19.50
C SER A 698 -19.79 -16.94 19.82
N GLY A 699 -19.38 -17.23 21.05
CA GLY A 699 -19.72 -18.51 21.70
C GLY A 699 -18.67 -19.18 22.59
N ARG A 700 -19.13 -19.54 23.80
CA ARG A 700 -18.56 -20.46 24.81
C ARG A 700 -17.47 -19.87 25.70
N GLY A 701 -17.83 -19.70 26.98
CA GLY A 701 -16.87 -19.40 28.05
C GLY A 701 -15.90 -20.54 28.31
N HIS A 702 -14.66 -20.20 28.62
CA HIS A 702 -13.59 -21.14 28.96
C HIS A 702 -13.45 -21.30 30.47
N SER A 703 -13.97 -22.39 31.03
CA SER A 703 -13.67 -22.80 32.40
C SER A 703 -12.30 -23.47 32.48
N TRP A 704 -11.38 -22.95 33.30
CA TRP A 704 -10.13 -23.64 33.62
C TRP A 704 -10.39 -24.74 34.66
N SER A 705 -10.21 -26.00 34.27
CA SER A 705 -10.19 -27.15 35.19
C SER A 705 -8.81 -27.82 35.18
N SER A 706 -8.15 -27.88 36.34
CA SER A 706 -6.82 -28.46 36.49
C SER A 706 -6.86 -30.00 36.60
N ALA A 707 -6.44 -30.70 35.55
CA ALA A 707 -5.91 -32.07 35.62
C ALA A 707 -5.08 -32.38 34.36
N GLY A 708 -3.90 -32.96 34.52
CA GLY A 708 -2.99 -33.25 33.40
C GLY A 708 -3.19 -34.62 32.76
N GLY A 709 -2.68 -34.79 31.53
CA GLY A 709 -2.38 -36.11 30.96
C GLY A 709 -2.70 -36.30 29.47
N GLY A 710 -1.66 -36.23 28.63
CA GLY A 710 -1.46 -37.23 27.57
C GLY A 710 -1.93 -36.95 26.12
N ASN A 711 -0.94 -36.69 25.27
CA ASN A 711 -0.86 -36.94 23.82
C ASN A 711 -1.53 -35.98 22.81
N PRO A 712 -0.96 -35.88 21.58
CA PRO A 712 -1.14 -34.71 20.71
C PRO A 712 -2.09 -34.94 19.53
N SER A 713 -2.51 -33.83 18.92
CA SER A 713 -3.03 -33.78 17.55
C SER A 713 -2.62 -32.43 16.94
N CYS A 714 -2.02 -32.47 15.75
CA CYS A 714 -1.44 -31.28 15.12
C CYS A 714 -2.51 -30.35 14.55
N ALA A 715 -2.39 -29.05 14.85
CA ALA A 715 -3.03 -27.98 14.10
C ALA A 715 -1.99 -26.89 13.85
N PHE A 716 -1.84 -26.45 12.59
CA PHE A 716 -0.95 -25.37 12.22
C PHE A 716 -1.58 -24.02 12.61
N LEU A 717 -0.86 -23.21 13.38
CA LEU A 717 -1.12 -21.79 13.56
C LEU A 717 0.22 -21.05 13.51
N ARG A 718 0.31 -19.99 12.69
CA ARG A 718 1.46 -19.09 12.67
C ARG A 718 1.48 -18.31 13.98
N THR A 719 2.62 -18.27 14.65
CA THR A 719 2.88 -17.37 15.77
C THR A 719 4.09 -16.48 15.45
N SER A 720 4.00 -15.21 15.82
CA SER A 720 5.12 -14.26 15.72
C SER A 720 5.12 -13.28 16.88
N SER A 721 5.26 -13.81 18.10
CA SER A 721 5.88 -13.13 19.25
C SER A 721 6.01 -14.12 20.42
N ILE A 722 7.25 -14.45 20.81
CA ILE A 722 7.55 -15.16 22.05
C ILE A 722 8.32 -14.17 22.93
N SER A 723 7.79 -13.85 24.11
CA SER A 723 8.51 -13.11 25.14
C SER A 723 9.54 -14.03 25.82
N VAL A 724 10.79 -13.57 25.92
CA VAL A 724 11.88 -14.35 26.51
C VAL A 724 11.81 -14.32 28.05
N SER A 725 11.11 -15.28 28.64
CA SER A 725 11.22 -15.61 30.06
C SER A 725 10.71 -17.00 30.40
N ASP A 726 11.26 -18.06 29.77
CA ASP A 726 11.28 -19.43 30.32
C ASP A 726 12.12 -20.36 29.42
N LEU A 727 13.39 -20.57 29.76
CA LEU A 727 14.23 -21.77 29.44
C LEU A 727 15.70 -21.54 29.84
N LEU A 728 16.06 -21.90 31.08
CA LEU A 728 17.45 -22.16 31.47
C LEU A 728 17.54 -23.47 32.27
N SER A 729 17.47 -24.58 31.55
CA SER A 729 17.92 -25.89 32.02
C SER A 729 18.68 -26.62 30.89
N GLY A 730 19.89 -26.16 30.62
CA GLY A 730 20.85 -26.84 29.75
C GLY A 730 22.07 -27.26 30.57
N GLU A 731 22.33 -28.58 30.66
CA GLU A 731 23.54 -29.08 31.29
C GLU A 731 24.75 -28.86 30.39
N PHE A 732 25.76 -28.14 30.88
CA PHE A 732 27.08 -28.10 30.25
C PHE A 732 27.86 -29.35 30.62
N ASN A 733 28.59 -29.94 29.66
CA ASN A 733 29.65 -30.89 30.02
C ASN A 733 30.83 -30.13 30.67
N ALA A 734 31.68 -30.85 31.39
CA ALA A 734 32.76 -30.28 32.20
C ALA A 734 33.93 -29.61 31.42
N ALA A 735 33.78 -29.37 30.11
CA ALA A 735 34.78 -28.72 29.26
C ALA A 735 34.29 -27.44 28.56
N GLY A 736 32.96 -27.18 28.50
CA GLY A 736 32.43 -25.86 28.12
C GLY A 736 32.58 -25.43 26.65
N GLU A 737 32.58 -26.36 25.69
CA GLU A 737 32.63 -26.04 24.25
C GLU A 737 31.28 -26.25 23.53
N LEU A 738 30.97 -25.37 22.56
CA LEU A 738 29.74 -25.35 21.77
C LEU A 738 29.94 -26.01 20.39
N ALA A 739 29.14 -27.02 20.04
CA ALA A 739 29.39 -27.87 18.87
C ALA A 739 28.39 -27.68 17.70
N TYR A 740 28.81 -26.86 16.73
CA TYR A 740 28.55 -26.93 15.27
C TYR A 740 27.12 -26.81 14.67
N TRP A 741 27.11 -26.53 13.37
CA TRP A 741 25.98 -26.08 12.55
C TRP A 741 25.89 -26.82 11.20
N ARG A 742 24.71 -26.75 10.55
CA ARG A 742 24.33 -27.13 9.16
C ARG A 742 23.92 -28.59 8.86
N PRO A 743 23.11 -28.80 7.80
CA PRO A 743 22.45 -27.79 6.95
C PRO A 743 21.11 -27.32 7.54
#